data_AF-A0A814WRC6-F1
#
_entry.id   AF-A0A814WRC6-F1
#
_cell.length_a   1.000
_cell.length_b   1.000
_cell.length_c   1.000
_cell.angle_alpha   90.00
_cell.angle_beta   90.00
_cell.angle_gamma   90.00
#
_symmetry.space_group_name_H-M   'P 1'
#
loop_
_entity.id
_entity.type
_entity.pdbx_description
1 polymer ?
#
loop_
_entity_poly.entity_id
_entity_poly.type
_entity_poly.pdbx_seq_one_letter_code
_entity_poly.pdbx_strand_id
1 'polypeptide(L)'
;MIASLSGPLYGIGRDWLMWLIGQMLCHVLNKNHVKATWPDYLILLDLIRILYPDNQSLPEPDYRDFQSVVSIAAASNWYFLTTRVIPAIVASPQSTSLPQYQTPIALYLHVEALKSFEDRKLSSIDDYRFYIAWNLVGHDPKLNLPYMDTLFKIYILNSSQSSPSSHMSHNVFGPSEGIPYRSLDAMSAHVKCLIARQYYIEIVSKHLFNQSQWAMVSPGGVESFARLLAYPEVEQDRLKELLSLTETIISKNWFLGAHLLAELFTFRLHRIPTSIRAQLLQQFSGILASPQHAGHPQLYCAIQNLLLNLILQFNCTDLYNQVPKLIDSKMLQSVFTKESEEINKVFILCIARSFIITGSESMPAPWCTDFLTHVMQLTPHGWSASTLDAMPTFMAEWYRAHQINDAYRDIRARVDEDYKKLTNSASLANEQEIVKHFSQPNNTTCFCVFLKLTIEDRQLRSYINTFYEIFKNLLTRSMNAHYRTLAEYILREITLQQNHSQTFMQKYADAVVLMATRYNIIQLDRLLLILFLRPLDEAKTPYVHILFYFMINSSTLSEIIKDFGNIAKSISCDIWSMKNFHEKFHCEYHKKNNERFFMEGLIKDYLQPSMDRCLPTYYSNMCLRLLPIFELIISRMFEHMPNARIVDTVLPIAQTLFRAHAAPVTFLYHTLFVYEKKLREKSTFRQSLIIGTLGNIYQMRKMEWCFSNHFTLYIENYLRLDGDKRPLQSPIFNSRYAIDLLHKLVYFYFIFLNSRAPIYEKNSYQYNIDWRYNEFANPSLQLIHCLAIEIFFYTGQENFNPWKLFAEPFITADVLIPRANYLKYLNAMGLVFSALPEYYWSNLFERMYQIFEHPLLLRCSPTDIMDLLNFRERFCTHTENMVCCFVAVVHSIWLHGSISHLQPFLSLVQTRLSQTIKTENQLLLAFQLIGPFLQRIQTESTKLLLEFVIVPYDLIARVDAHQQSFVNVDTIANFLYHIKYIVVGDAIRDRIETVVNNLHCEKLRSRLHFLCAKTDVSSSIHSQGPASAATPQASSVDSSSNNAPTHGQLKPGTSTMQMQYTTAAMQVPPYGVSPQNIQQHFQLTTGVASSLGSDGNQQQQQQQR
;
A
#
# COMPACT_ATOMS: atom_id res chain seq x y z
N MET A 1 23.15 28.15 -1.43
CA MET A 1 21.95 28.24 -2.28
C MET A 1 21.89 29.56 -3.05
N ILE A 2 21.82 30.73 -2.41
CA ILE A 2 21.87 32.02 -3.16
C ILE A 2 23.17 32.15 -4.00
N ALA A 3 24.32 31.80 -3.42
CA ALA A 3 25.60 31.77 -4.16
C ALA A 3 25.68 30.74 -5.31
N SER A 4 24.71 29.82 -5.42
CA SER A 4 24.58 28.87 -6.54
C SER A 4 23.41 29.24 -7.49
N LEU A 5 22.88 30.46 -7.37
CA LEU A 5 21.78 31.00 -8.18
C LEU A 5 22.17 32.25 -9.00
N SER A 6 23.47 32.54 -9.14
CA SER A 6 23.99 33.66 -9.94
C SER A 6 24.41 33.21 -11.36
N GLY A 7 24.01 33.97 -12.40
CA GLY A 7 24.27 33.66 -13.82
C GLY A 7 23.04 33.84 -14.74
N PRO A 8 23.05 33.33 -15.98
CA PRO A 8 22.06 33.72 -17.01
C PRO A 8 20.84 32.78 -17.19
N LEU A 9 20.79 31.59 -16.58
CA LEU A 9 19.78 30.56 -16.88
C LEU A 9 18.51 30.57 -15.98
N TYR A 10 18.38 31.52 -15.05
CA TYR A 10 17.43 31.42 -13.93
C TYR A 10 15.99 31.85 -14.24
N GLY A 11 15.71 32.44 -15.40
CA GLY A 11 14.36 32.87 -15.78
C GLY A 11 13.35 31.73 -15.95
N ILE A 12 13.82 30.50 -16.24
CA ILE A 12 12.98 29.38 -16.72
C ILE A 12 12.17 28.70 -15.58
N GLY A 13 12.42 29.02 -14.31
CA GLY A 13 11.72 28.42 -13.17
C GLY A 13 11.51 29.31 -11.94
N ARG A 14 11.83 30.61 -12.01
CA ARG A 14 11.78 31.54 -10.86
C ARG A 14 10.38 31.65 -10.24
N ASP A 15 9.33 31.68 -11.07
CA ASP A 15 7.95 31.82 -10.63
C ASP A 15 7.46 30.57 -9.87
N TRP A 16 7.84 29.38 -10.33
CA TRP A 16 7.55 28.11 -9.65
C TRP A 16 8.28 27.98 -8.29
N LEU A 17 9.52 28.46 -8.20
CA LEU A 17 10.24 28.55 -6.94
C LEU A 17 9.54 29.52 -5.96
N MET A 18 9.05 30.65 -6.47
CA MET A 18 8.30 31.60 -5.64
C MET A 18 6.94 31.05 -5.19
N TRP A 19 6.23 30.31 -6.05
CA TRP A 19 5.02 29.60 -5.66
C TRP A 19 5.28 28.61 -4.51
N LEU A 20 6.35 27.79 -4.62
CA LEU A 20 6.76 26.86 -3.57
C LEU A 20 7.12 27.56 -2.26
N ILE A 21 7.87 28.67 -2.33
CA ILE A 21 8.21 29.50 -1.16
C ILE A 21 6.93 30.06 -0.51
N GLY A 22 5.95 30.49 -1.31
CA GLY A 22 4.65 30.96 -0.82
C GLY A 22 3.89 29.88 -0.04
N GLN A 23 3.89 28.64 -0.52
CA GLN A 23 3.29 27.51 0.22
C GLN A 23 3.92 27.32 1.61
N MET A 24 5.25 27.45 1.70
CA MET A 24 5.97 27.32 2.97
C MET A 24 5.70 28.51 3.91
N LEU A 25 5.69 29.74 3.39
CA LEU A 25 5.40 30.96 4.16
C LEU A 25 4.02 30.89 4.83
N CYS A 26 3.00 30.45 4.11
CA CYS A 26 1.66 30.25 4.66
C CYS A 26 1.62 29.20 5.79
N HIS A 27 2.49 28.17 5.78
CA HIS A 27 2.49 27.15 6.83
C HIS A 27 3.20 27.63 8.13
N VAL A 28 4.28 28.40 8.00
CA VAL A 28 5.13 28.81 9.14
C VAL A 28 4.37 29.68 10.15
N LEU A 29 3.55 30.62 9.67
CA LEU A 29 2.82 31.57 10.52
C LEU A 29 1.74 30.90 11.38
N ASN A 30 1.22 29.74 10.95
CA ASN A 30 0.07 29.08 11.58
C ASN A 30 0.41 28.37 12.91
N LYS A 31 1.70 28.13 13.19
CA LYS A 31 2.15 27.35 14.38
C LYS A 31 2.59 28.20 15.57
N ASN A 32 2.30 29.50 15.59
CA ASN A 32 2.87 30.47 16.55
C ASN A 32 4.42 30.45 16.60
N HIS A 33 5.08 29.87 15.59
CA HIS A 33 6.52 29.89 15.46
C HIS A 33 6.98 31.19 14.79
N VAL A 34 6.77 32.30 15.49
CA VAL A 34 7.61 33.51 15.40
C VAL A 34 8.98 33.18 16.03
N LYS A 35 9.61 32.15 15.49
CA LYS A 35 10.96 31.63 15.80
C LYS A 35 11.83 31.56 14.54
N ALA A 36 11.26 31.72 13.35
CA ALA A 36 12.02 32.23 12.21
C ALA A 36 12.55 33.61 12.61
N THR A 37 13.87 33.76 12.57
CA THR A 37 14.55 34.98 12.99
C THR A 37 14.41 36.05 11.92
N TRP A 38 14.50 37.32 12.29
CA TRP A 38 14.43 38.44 11.34
C TRP A 38 15.34 38.26 10.09
N PRO A 39 16.59 37.75 10.20
CA PRO A 39 17.41 37.37 9.04
C PRO A 39 16.76 36.44 8.01
N ASP A 40 15.96 35.46 8.45
CA ASP A 40 15.39 34.44 7.55
C ASP A 40 14.41 35.04 6.53
N TYR A 41 13.67 36.08 6.92
CA TYR A 41 12.77 36.81 6.04
C TYR A 41 13.50 37.82 5.13
N LEU A 42 14.61 38.41 5.59
CA LEU A 42 15.46 39.26 4.74
C LEU A 42 16.05 38.47 3.57
N ILE A 43 16.53 37.25 3.82
CA ILE A 43 17.05 36.32 2.82
C ILE A 43 16.03 36.06 1.69
N LEU A 44 14.73 36.03 2.01
CA LEU A 44 13.67 35.87 1.01
C LEU A 44 13.41 37.15 0.19
N LEU A 45 13.46 38.33 0.81
CA LEU A 45 13.35 39.60 0.07
C LEU A 45 14.54 39.81 -0.87
N ASP A 46 15.75 39.47 -0.43
CA ASP A 46 16.95 39.54 -1.26
C ASP A 46 16.94 38.48 -2.37
N LEU A 47 16.44 37.26 -2.10
CA LEU A 47 16.23 36.24 -3.13
C LEU A 47 15.25 36.71 -4.22
N ILE A 48 14.15 37.37 -3.85
CA ILE A 48 13.21 37.97 -4.82
C ILE A 48 13.94 39.03 -5.67
N ARG A 49 14.73 39.91 -5.06
CA ARG A 49 15.51 40.94 -5.80
C ARG A 49 16.53 40.34 -6.76
N ILE A 50 17.17 39.22 -6.39
CA ILE A 50 18.16 38.52 -7.23
C ILE A 50 17.48 37.80 -8.42
N LEU A 51 16.31 37.21 -8.22
CA LEU A 51 15.60 36.45 -9.27
C LEU A 51 14.77 37.33 -10.21
N TYR A 52 14.44 38.56 -9.80
CA TYR A 52 13.69 39.55 -10.60
C TYR A 52 14.50 40.86 -10.74
N PRO A 53 15.67 40.84 -11.42
CA PRO A 53 16.51 42.02 -11.65
C PRO A 53 16.00 42.91 -12.81
N ASP A 54 14.77 42.68 -13.28
CA ASP A 54 14.25 43.29 -14.50
C ASP A 54 14.00 44.80 -14.29
N ASN A 55 14.65 45.63 -15.10
CA ASN A 55 14.55 47.10 -15.05
C ASN A 55 13.22 47.66 -15.59
N GLN A 56 12.32 46.80 -16.04
CA GLN A 56 10.97 47.12 -16.50
C GLN A 56 9.97 46.25 -15.74
N SER A 57 8.78 46.77 -15.48
CA SER A 57 7.70 46.01 -14.86
C SER A 57 7.25 44.85 -15.75
N LEU A 58 7.04 43.68 -15.15
CA LEU A 58 6.49 42.52 -15.84
C LEU A 58 5.03 42.79 -16.25
N PRO A 59 4.60 42.31 -17.43
CA PRO A 59 3.21 42.44 -17.87
C PRO A 59 2.27 41.64 -16.96
N GLU A 60 1.01 42.06 -16.84
CA GLU A 60 -0.02 41.26 -16.16
C GLU A 60 -0.29 39.94 -16.91
N PRO A 61 -0.46 38.81 -16.19
CA PRO A 61 -0.80 37.53 -16.80
C PRO A 61 -2.28 37.42 -17.15
N ASP A 62 -2.64 36.47 -18.02
CA ASP A 62 -4.05 36.09 -18.21
C ASP A 62 -4.58 35.31 -17.00
N TYR A 63 -5.38 35.99 -16.17
CA TYR A 63 -6.02 35.42 -14.99
C TYR A 63 -6.99 34.27 -15.27
N ARG A 64 -7.29 33.93 -16.53
CA ARG A 64 -8.06 32.74 -16.90
C ARG A 64 -7.22 31.48 -16.95
N ASP A 65 -5.90 31.59 -17.01
CA ASP A 65 -4.99 30.44 -16.95
C ASP A 65 -4.40 30.25 -15.55
N PHE A 66 -4.16 28.99 -15.18
CA PHE A 66 -3.55 28.61 -13.91
C PHE A 66 -2.16 29.23 -13.74
N GLN A 67 -1.42 29.41 -14.84
CA GLN A 67 -0.07 29.99 -14.82
C GLN A 67 -0.03 31.40 -14.21
N SER A 68 -1.15 32.15 -14.21
CA SER A 68 -1.26 33.46 -13.54
C SER A 68 -0.99 33.41 -12.04
N VAL A 69 -1.40 32.33 -11.37
CA VAL A 69 -1.18 32.11 -9.93
C VAL A 69 0.31 31.94 -9.64
N VAL A 70 1.01 31.24 -10.53
CA VAL A 70 2.45 30.98 -10.42
C VAL A 70 3.26 32.24 -10.75
N SER A 71 2.93 32.97 -11.82
CA SER A 71 3.67 34.17 -12.21
C SER A 71 3.55 35.32 -11.21
N ILE A 72 2.39 35.48 -10.56
CA ILE A 72 2.17 36.51 -9.53
C ILE A 72 2.72 36.07 -8.15
N ALA A 73 3.16 34.83 -7.97
CA ALA A 73 3.63 34.33 -6.67
C ALA A 73 4.77 35.16 -6.05
N ALA A 74 5.68 35.71 -6.87
CA ALA A 74 6.75 36.60 -6.40
C ALA A 74 6.20 37.91 -5.79
N ALA A 75 5.24 38.54 -6.48
CA ALA A 75 4.55 39.73 -6.01
C ALA A 75 3.68 39.44 -4.78
N SER A 76 3.00 38.29 -4.74
CA SER A 76 2.23 37.83 -3.59
C SER A 76 3.09 37.65 -2.34
N ASN A 77 4.22 36.96 -2.48
CA ASN A 77 5.18 36.77 -1.37
C ASN A 77 5.72 38.12 -0.89
N TRP A 78 6.13 39.00 -1.81
CA TRP A 78 6.64 40.34 -1.47
C TRP A 78 5.58 41.17 -0.72
N TYR A 79 4.36 41.22 -1.25
CA TYR A 79 3.25 41.97 -0.66
C TYR A 79 2.90 41.42 0.74
N PHE A 80 2.78 40.11 0.88
CA PHE A 80 2.47 39.45 2.14
C PHE A 80 3.56 39.66 3.20
N LEU A 81 4.84 39.51 2.83
CA LEU A 81 5.96 39.76 3.74
C LEU A 81 6.00 41.21 4.24
N THR A 82 5.83 42.18 3.34
CA THR A 82 5.94 43.61 3.66
C THR A 82 4.73 44.19 4.39
N THR A 83 3.51 43.68 4.14
CA THR A 83 2.26 44.22 4.73
C THR A 83 1.75 43.46 5.94
N ARG A 84 2.01 42.15 6.06
CA ARG A 84 1.48 41.31 7.15
C ARG A 84 2.60 40.80 8.07
N VAL A 85 3.66 40.22 7.53
CA VAL A 85 4.69 39.53 8.34
C VAL A 85 5.63 40.50 9.06
N ILE A 86 6.27 41.41 8.33
CA ILE A 86 7.23 42.38 8.90
C ILE A 86 6.57 43.28 9.95
N PRO A 87 5.38 43.87 9.72
CA PRO A 87 4.69 44.65 10.74
C PRO A 87 4.32 43.85 12.00
N ALA A 88 3.94 42.57 11.87
CA ALA A 88 3.62 41.72 13.00
C ALA A 88 4.85 41.35 13.87
N ILE A 89 6.03 41.23 13.26
CA ILE A 89 7.30 40.99 13.99
C ILE A 89 7.75 42.27 14.71
N VAL A 90 7.69 43.42 14.03
CA VAL A 90 8.11 44.73 14.56
C VAL A 90 7.18 45.24 15.68
N ALA A 91 5.91 44.80 15.71
CA ALA A 91 4.97 45.10 16.79
C ALA A 91 5.30 44.42 18.15
N SER A 92 6.39 43.64 18.23
CA SER A 92 6.94 43.15 19.50
C SER A 92 7.65 44.28 20.29
N PRO A 93 7.75 44.23 21.63
CA PRO A 93 8.07 45.41 22.46
C PRO A 93 9.49 46.01 22.34
N GLN A 94 10.33 45.53 21.41
CA GLN A 94 11.75 45.87 21.32
C GLN A 94 12.24 46.07 19.88
N SER A 95 11.59 46.92 19.08
CA SER A 95 12.23 47.45 17.86
C SER A 95 11.72 48.84 17.45
N THR A 96 12.66 49.69 17.02
CA THR A 96 12.40 51.04 16.47
C THR A 96 12.17 51.00 14.97
N SER A 97 11.20 51.80 14.48
CA SER A 97 10.96 52.20 13.07
C SER A 97 11.03 51.11 11.99
N LEU A 98 9.86 50.78 11.42
CA LEU A 98 9.73 49.93 10.23
C LEU A 98 10.67 50.38 9.08
N PRO A 99 11.55 49.50 8.57
CA PRO A 99 12.26 49.77 7.31
C PRO A 99 11.27 49.75 6.15
N GLN A 100 11.17 50.85 5.40
CA GLN A 100 10.36 50.88 4.18
C GLN A 100 11.11 50.18 3.03
N TYR A 101 10.73 48.94 2.74
CA TYR A 101 11.25 48.20 1.59
C TYR A 101 10.58 48.70 0.31
N GLN A 102 11.34 49.36 -0.55
CA GLN A 102 10.89 49.68 -1.91
C GLN A 102 10.64 48.39 -2.71
N THR A 103 9.45 48.29 -3.30
CA THR A 103 9.04 47.20 -4.19
C THR A 103 9.95 47.15 -5.43
N PRO A 104 10.46 45.97 -5.85
CA PRO A 104 11.22 45.83 -7.09
C PRO A 104 10.43 46.31 -8.31
N ILE A 105 11.07 47.05 -9.22
CA ILE A 105 10.44 47.62 -10.43
C ILE A 105 9.75 46.52 -11.25
N ALA A 106 10.41 45.37 -11.42
CA ALA A 106 9.88 44.17 -12.05
C ALA A 106 8.48 43.75 -11.55
N LEU A 107 8.20 43.90 -10.25
CA LEU A 107 6.97 43.42 -9.60
C LEU A 107 5.94 44.53 -9.35
N TYR A 108 6.24 45.78 -9.74
CA TYR A 108 5.44 46.95 -9.38
C TYR A 108 3.96 46.82 -9.80
N LEU A 109 3.70 46.53 -11.09
CA LEU A 109 2.35 46.38 -11.62
C LEU A 109 1.57 45.24 -10.95
N HIS A 110 2.23 44.09 -10.73
CA HIS A 110 1.59 42.96 -10.04
C HIS A 110 1.22 43.31 -8.60
N VAL A 111 2.08 44.03 -7.87
CA VAL A 111 1.79 44.47 -6.49
C VAL A 111 0.67 45.52 -6.44
N GLU A 112 0.51 46.37 -7.46
CA GLU A 112 -0.66 47.24 -7.58
C GLU A 112 -1.95 46.45 -7.87
N ALA A 113 -1.90 45.48 -8.80
CA ALA A 113 -3.04 44.61 -9.09
C ALA A 113 -3.50 43.84 -7.84
N LEU A 114 -2.57 43.30 -7.05
CA LEU A 114 -2.89 42.58 -5.81
C LEU A 114 -3.64 43.44 -4.78
N LYS A 115 -3.28 44.72 -4.59
CA LYS A 115 -4.03 45.63 -3.71
C LYS A 115 -5.49 45.73 -4.17
N SER A 116 -5.72 45.86 -5.49
CA SER A 116 -7.07 45.92 -6.05
C SER A 116 -7.87 44.62 -5.90
N PHE A 117 -7.20 43.49 -5.69
CA PHE A 117 -7.85 42.19 -5.45
C PHE A 117 -8.25 42.00 -3.99
N GLU A 118 -7.46 42.51 -3.03
CA GLU A 118 -7.80 42.46 -1.60
C GLU A 118 -9.04 43.32 -1.26
N ASP A 119 -9.16 44.51 -1.86
CA ASP A 119 -10.31 45.41 -1.67
C ASP A 119 -11.62 44.89 -2.30
N ARG A 120 -11.52 44.05 -3.34
CA ARG A 120 -12.70 43.51 -4.03
C ARG A 120 -13.22 42.27 -3.33
N LYS A 121 -14.37 42.41 -2.67
CA LYS A 121 -15.23 41.28 -2.24
C LYS A 121 -15.81 40.57 -3.48
N LEU A 122 -14.99 39.74 -4.12
CA LEU A 122 -15.34 38.97 -5.31
C LEU A 122 -16.47 37.99 -5.00
N SER A 123 -17.66 38.26 -5.54
CA SER A 123 -18.88 37.46 -5.32
C SER A 123 -19.05 36.29 -6.28
N SER A 124 -18.12 36.12 -7.24
CA SER A 124 -18.13 35.07 -8.26
C SER A 124 -16.75 34.44 -8.44
N ILE A 125 -16.72 33.18 -8.86
CA ILE A 125 -15.50 32.40 -9.12
C ILE A 125 -15.30 32.31 -10.65
N ASP A 126 -15.14 33.47 -11.28
CA ASP A 126 -15.08 33.57 -12.75
C ASP A 126 -13.67 33.34 -13.32
N ASP A 127 -12.62 33.57 -12.51
CA ASP A 127 -11.21 33.43 -12.89
C ASP A 127 -10.28 33.24 -11.67
N TYR A 128 -8.97 33.10 -11.90
CA TYR A 128 -8.01 32.79 -10.83
C TYR A 128 -7.73 33.96 -9.86
N ARG A 129 -8.21 35.19 -10.11
CA ARG A 129 -8.05 36.32 -9.17
C ARG A 129 -8.70 36.02 -7.82
N PHE A 130 -9.80 35.28 -7.81
CA PHE A 130 -10.46 34.82 -6.58
C PHE A 130 -9.52 34.00 -5.68
N TYR A 131 -8.80 33.02 -6.24
CA TYR A 131 -7.85 32.20 -5.47
C TYR A 131 -6.58 32.98 -5.09
N ILE A 132 -6.08 33.86 -5.97
CA ILE A 132 -4.94 34.73 -5.67
C ILE A 132 -5.26 35.65 -4.48
N ALA A 133 -6.40 36.32 -4.49
CA ALA A 133 -6.86 37.16 -3.38
C ALA A 133 -7.02 36.36 -2.08
N TRP A 134 -7.66 35.18 -2.17
CA TRP A 134 -7.85 34.30 -1.02
C TRP A 134 -6.54 33.81 -0.41
N ASN A 135 -5.54 33.49 -1.24
CA ASN A 135 -4.22 33.08 -0.77
C ASN A 135 -3.52 34.18 0.06
N LEU A 136 -3.78 35.46 -0.23
CA LEU A 136 -3.27 36.59 0.56
C LEU A 136 -4.03 36.77 1.88
N VAL A 137 -5.37 36.74 1.85
CA VAL A 137 -6.21 37.07 3.01
C VAL A 137 -6.55 35.88 3.92
N GLY A 138 -6.25 34.64 3.52
CA GLY A 138 -6.67 33.42 4.24
C GLY A 138 -6.20 33.33 5.70
N HIS A 139 -5.15 34.07 6.08
CA HIS A 139 -4.67 34.18 7.46
C HIS A 139 -5.53 35.09 8.36
N ASP A 140 -6.30 36.01 7.77
CA ASP A 140 -7.14 36.96 8.49
C ASP A 140 -8.57 36.41 8.61
N PRO A 141 -9.05 36.06 9.83
CA PRO A 141 -10.35 35.41 9.98
C PRO A 141 -11.54 36.29 9.56
N LYS A 142 -11.37 37.63 9.50
CA LYS A 142 -12.44 38.54 9.07
C LYS A 142 -12.50 38.66 7.54
N LEU A 143 -11.34 38.70 6.88
CA LEU A 143 -11.24 38.85 5.42
C LEU A 143 -11.41 37.52 4.68
N ASN A 144 -11.10 36.38 5.32
CA ASN A 144 -11.29 35.03 4.78
C ASN A 144 -12.77 34.63 4.66
N LEU A 145 -13.64 35.07 5.58
CA LEU A 145 -15.02 34.59 5.69
C LEU A 145 -15.87 34.76 4.40
N PRO A 146 -15.83 35.90 3.66
CA PRO A 146 -16.59 36.04 2.42
C PRO A 146 -16.15 35.08 1.30
N TYR A 147 -14.86 34.73 1.24
CA TYR A 147 -14.34 33.77 0.25
C TYR A 147 -14.81 32.35 0.59
N MET A 148 -14.76 31.97 1.87
CA MET A 148 -15.37 30.72 2.38
C MET A 148 -16.86 30.66 2.04
N ASP A 149 -17.65 31.67 2.41
CA ASP A 149 -19.10 31.69 2.16
C ASP A 149 -19.44 31.57 0.67
N THR A 150 -18.67 32.21 -0.20
CA THR A 150 -18.87 32.18 -1.66
C THR A 150 -18.58 30.78 -2.21
N LEU A 151 -17.44 30.17 -1.83
CA LEU A 151 -17.11 28.80 -2.25
C LEU A 151 -18.12 27.77 -1.71
N PHE A 152 -18.54 27.90 -0.44
CA PHE A 152 -19.52 27.01 0.16
C PHE A 152 -20.90 27.14 -0.50
N LYS A 153 -21.36 28.35 -0.86
CA LYS A 153 -22.63 28.55 -1.59
C LYS A 153 -22.65 27.95 -3.00
N ILE A 154 -21.49 27.83 -3.65
CA ILE A 154 -21.40 27.29 -5.01
C ILE A 154 -21.29 25.76 -5.00
N TYR A 155 -20.47 25.19 -4.13
CA TYR A 155 -20.10 23.76 -4.17
C TYR A 155 -20.63 22.90 -3.02
N ILE A 156 -21.26 23.48 -1.97
CA ILE A 156 -21.55 22.74 -0.73
C ILE A 156 -22.99 22.97 -0.23
N LEU A 157 -23.42 24.22 -0.06
CA LEU A 157 -24.72 24.63 0.45
C LEU A 157 -25.54 25.21 -0.72
N ASN A 158 -26.77 24.73 -0.97
CA ASN A 158 -27.63 25.35 -1.98
C ASN A 158 -28.83 26.08 -1.38
N SER A 159 -29.01 27.33 -1.77
CA SER A 159 -30.25 28.07 -1.57
C SER A 159 -31.23 27.79 -2.72
N SER A 160 -32.35 27.14 -2.40
CA SER A 160 -33.62 27.28 -3.12
C SER A 160 -33.72 26.87 -4.61
N GLN A 161 -32.83 26.01 -5.13
CA GLN A 161 -33.10 25.29 -6.40
C GLN A 161 -32.98 23.78 -6.24
N SER A 162 -34.11 23.09 -6.45
CA SER A 162 -34.29 21.65 -6.32
C SER A 162 -34.32 20.97 -7.69
N SER A 163 -33.38 20.05 -7.92
CA SER A 163 -33.58 18.93 -8.85
C SER A 163 -33.94 17.69 -8.02
N PRO A 164 -35.24 17.35 -7.84
CA PRO A 164 -35.61 16.12 -7.16
C PRO A 164 -35.19 14.92 -8.02
N SER A 165 -34.27 14.11 -7.52
CA SER A 165 -33.92 12.81 -8.11
C SER A 165 -35.02 11.79 -7.77
N SER A 166 -36.17 11.92 -8.45
CA SER A 166 -37.47 11.28 -8.19
C SER A 166 -37.53 9.74 -8.13
N HIS A 167 -36.39 9.04 -8.13
CA HIS A 167 -36.28 7.58 -8.18
C HIS A 167 -35.30 6.99 -7.16
N MET A 168 -34.60 7.82 -6.36
CA MET A 168 -33.87 7.36 -5.17
C MET A 168 -34.77 7.50 -3.94
N SER A 169 -34.61 6.61 -2.95
CA SER A 169 -35.37 6.68 -1.68
C SER A 169 -34.99 7.89 -0.81
N HIS A 170 -34.02 8.70 -1.22
CA HIS A 170 -33.75 10.02 -0.64
C HIS A 170 -33.36 11.02 -1.73
N ASN A 171 -33.86 12.25 -1.59
CA ASN A 171 -33.33 13.40 -2.31
C ASN A 171 -32.03 13.84 -1.61
N VAL A 172 -30.86 13.55 -2.15
CA VAL A 172 -29.63 14.20 -1.68
C VAL A 172 -29.66 15.63 -2.19
N PHE A 173 -29.93 16.59 -1.31
CA PHE A 173 -30.09 17.99 -1.68
C PHE A 173 -28.74 18.71 -1.83
N GLY A 174 -28.63 19.58 -2.83
CA GLY A 174 -27.47 20.47 -3.04
C GLY A 174 -26.71 20.20 -4.36
N PRO A 175 -25.60 20.92 -4.60
CA PRO A 175 -24.81 20.76 -5.82
C PRO A 175 -24.21 19.35 -5.92
N SER A 176 -24.24 18.80 -7.14
CA SER A 176 -23.64 17.49 -7.47
C SER A 176 -22.16 17.59 -7.84
N GLU A 177 -21.69 18.77 -8.27
CA GLU A 177 -20.30 19.00 -8.67
C GLU A 177 -19.42 19.36 -7.47
N GLY A 178 -18.30 18.66 -7.30
CA GLY A 178 -17.27 19.01 -6.32
C GLY A 178 -16.22 19.96 -6.90
N ILE A 179 -15.50 20.68 -6.02
CA ILE A 179 -14.47 21.67 -6.39
C ILE A 179 -13.45 21.04 -7.38
N PRO A 180 -13.17 21.67 -8.53
CA PRO A 180 -12.20 21.15 -9.51
C PRO A 180 -10.76 21.13 -8.98
N TYR A 181 -9.96 20.14 -9.39
CA TYR A 181 -8.56 20.04 -8.96
C TYR A 181 -7.72 21.27 -9.29
N ARG A 182 -7.86 21.86 -10.49
CA ARG A 182 -7.13 23.10 -10.84
C ARG A 182 -7.43 24.27 -9.92
N SER A 183 -8.65 24.32 -9.35
CA SER A 183 -9.02 25.30 -8.33
C SER A 183 -8.31 25.04 -7.00
N LEU A 184 -8.26 23.77 -6.57
CA LEU A 184 -7.55 23.36 -5.35
C LEU A 184 -6.01 23.51 -5.48
N ASP A 185 -5.47 23.20 -6.66
CA ASP A 185 -4.04 23.35 -6.98
C ASP A 185 -3.62 24.83 -7.02
N ALA A 186 -4.55 25.75 -7.29
CA ALA A 186 -4.36 27.20 -7.20
C ALA A 186 -4.47 27.76 -5.77
N MET A 187 -4.96 26.98 -4.80
CA MET A 187 -5.06 27.38 -3.40
C MET A 187 -3.79 27.04 -2.63
N SER A 188 -3.40 27.91 -1.69
CA SER A 188 -2.30 27.65 -0.78
C SER A 188 -2.60 26.49 0.17
N ALA A 189 -1.56 25.82 0.67
CA ALA A 189 -1.64 24.77 1.68
C ALA A 189 -2.51 25.19 2.89
N HIS A 190 -2.34 26.44 3.34
CA HIS A 190 -3.13 27.01 4.45
C HIS A 190 -4.61 27.15 4.10
N VAL A 191 -4.95 27.69 2.92
CA VAL A 191 -6.35 27.81 2.47
C VAL A 191 -7.00 26.43 2.33
N LYS A 192 -6.32 25.44 1.77
CA LYS A 192 -6.81 24.04 1.70
C LYS A 192 -7.07 23.46 3.09
N CYS A 193 -6.15 23.63 4.03
CA CYS A 193 -6.31 23.16 5.42
C CYS A 193 -7.49 23.87 6.13
N LEU A 194 -7.70 25.16 5.88
CA LEU A 194 -8.85 25.90 6.37
C LEU A 194 -10.17 25.37 5.80
N ILE A 195 -10.27 25.13 4.50
CA ILE A 195 -11.48 24.60 3.86
C ILE A 195 -11.78 23.20 4.42
N ALA A 196 -10.76 22.33 4.50
CA ALA A 196 -10.91 20.98 5.05
C ALA A 196 -11.32 20.99 6.52
N ARG A 197 -10.80 21.93 7.34
CA ARG A 197 -11.21 22.12 8.73
C ARG A 197 -12.64 22.65 8.83
N GLN A 198 -13.02 23.64 8.03
CA GLN A 198 -14.37 24.17 8.03
C GLN A 198 -15.38 23.09 7.62
N TYR A 199 -15.04 22.27 6.62
CA TYR A 199 -15.86 21.14 6.20
C TYR A 199 -16.01 20.08 7.30
N TYR A 200 -14.92 19.72 8.00
CA TYR A 200 -14.99 18.84 9.17
C TYR A 200 -15.89 19.43 10.27
N ILE A 201 -15.75 20.72 10.58
CA ILE A 201 -16.60 21.42 11.56
C ILE A 201 -18.06 21.42 11.09
N GLU A 202 -18.35 21.69 9.82
CA GLU A 202 -19.71 21.67 9.27
C GLU A 202 -20.36 20.28 9.41
N ILE A 203 -19.65 19.22 9.00
CA ILE A 203 -20.12 17.83 9.17
C ILE A 203 -20.36 17.49 10.65
N VAL A 204 -19.39 17.78 11.52
CA VAL A 204 -19.45 17.33 12.91
C VAL A 204 -20.40 18.20 13.73
N SER A 205 -20.31 19.52 13.64
CA SER A 205 -21.13 20.42 14.47
C SER A 205 -22.61 20.41 14.07
N LYS A 206 -22.95 20.44 12.77
CA LYS A 206 -24.35 20.50 12.34
C LYS A 206 -25.07 19.16 12.46
N HIS A 207 -24.41 18.04 12.20
CA HIS A 207 -25.09 16.72 12.21
C HIS A 207 -25.01 15.97 13.54
N LEU A 208 -23.96 16.17 14.36
CA LEU A 208 -23.80 15.47 15.64
C LEU A 208 -24.57 16.12 16.80
N PHE A 209 -24.93 17.40 16.69
CA PHE A 209 -25.53 18.17 17.80
C PHE A 209 -26.96 18.67 17.54
N ASN A 210 -27.32 19.10 16.32
CA ASN A 210 -28.65 19.72 16.11
C ASN A 210 -29.82 18.73 15.97
N GLN A 211 -29.56 17.42 15.78
CA GLN A 211 -30.56 16.35 15.60
C GLN A 211 -31.68 16.61 14.57
N SER A 212 -31.62 17.69 13.80
CA SER A 212 -32.57 17.99 12.73
C SER A 212 -32.46 16.90 11.66
N GLN A 213 -33.51 16.10 11.55
CA GLN A 213 -33.57 14.98 10.62
C GLN A 213 -33.36 15.48 9.19
N TRP A 214 -32.20 15.09 8.64
CA TRP A 214 -31.90 15.00 7.19
C TRP A 214 -31.57 16.29 6.45
N ALA A 215 -30.89 17.24 7.10
CA ALA A 215 -29.95 18.08 6.35
C ALA A 215 -28.79 17.18 5.84
N MET A 216 -28.95 16.59 4.66
CA MET A 216 -27.96 15.68 4.06
C MET A 216 -26.77 16.48 3.51
N VAL A 217 -25.56 15.94 3.62
CA VAL A 217 -24.38 16.55 2.99
C VAL A 217 -24.52 16.44 1.47
N SER A 218 -24.31 17.52 0.74
CA SER A 218 -24.42 17.52 -0.73
C SER A 218 -23.36 16.62 -1.38
N PRO A 219 -23.63 15.99 -2.54
CA PRO A 219 -22.65 15.13 -3.20
C PRO A 219 -21.39 15.90 -3.61
N GLY A 220 -21.56 17.14 -4.08
CA GLY A 220 -20.45 18.06 -4.37
C GLY A 220 -19.61 18.37 -3.14
N GLY A 221 -20.24 18.51 -1.97
CA GLY A 221 -19.53 18.65 -0.70
C GLY A 221 -18.68 17.43 -0.35
N VAL A 222 -19.26 16.22 -0.36
CA VAL A 222 -18.54 14.96 -0.05
C VAL A 222 -17.37 14.75 -0.99
N GLU A 223 -17.59 14.95 -2.29
CA GLU A 223 -16.57 14.86 -3.32
C GLU A 223 -15.48 15.92 -3.14
N SER A 224 -15.82 17.15 -2.77
CA SER A 224 -14.84 18.22 -2.50
C SER A 224 -13.92 17.89 -1.32
N PHE A 225 -14.46 17.29 -0.26
CA PHE A 225 -13.67 16.85 0.88
C PHE A 225 -12.78 15.65 0.56
N ALA A 226 -13.30 14.68 -0.20
CA ALA A 226 -12.51 13.57 -0.73
C ALA A 226 -11.28 14.05 -1.51
N ARG A 227 -11.46 15.09 -2.33
CA ARG A 227 -10.37 15.74 -3.10
C ARG A 227 -9.36 16.45 -2.22
N LEU A 228 -9.80 17.16 -1.18
CA LEU A 228 -8.92 17.83 -0.22
C LEU A 228 -8.06 16.84 0.58
N LEU A 229 -8.59 15.67 0.94
CA LEU A 229 -7.87 14.64 1.70
C LEU A 229 -6.72 13.97 0.93
N ALA A 230 -6.66 14.12 -0.40
CA ALA A 230 -5.58 13.57 -1.23
C ALA A 230 -4.35 14.50 -1.33
N TYR A 231 -4.38 15.67 -0.69
CA TYR A 231 -3.23 16.56 -0.55
C TYR A 231 -2.43 16.18 0.71
N PRO A 232 -1.14 15.80 0.62
CA PRO A 232 -0.36 15.36 1.78
C PRO A 232 -0.31 16.39 2.93
N GLU A 233 -0.36 17.68 2.61
CA GLU A 233 -0.42 18.76 3.59
C GLU A 233 -1.73 18.83 4.40
N VAL A 234 -2.82 18.26 3.86
CA VAL A 234 -4.14 18.15 4.52
C VAL A 234 -4.30 16.78 5.18
N GLU A 235 -3.85 15.72 4.51
CA GLU A 235 -3.98 14.31 4.90
C GLU A 235 -3.50 14.05 6.35
N GLN A 236 -2.29 14.53 6.69
CA GLN A 236 -1.60 14.18 7.95
C GLN A 236 -2.36 14.58 9.22
N ASP A 237 -3.09 15.69 9.18
CA ASP A 237 -3.86 16.18 10.32
C ASP A 237 -5.33 15.74 10.22
N ARG A 238 -5.91 15.74 9.01
CA ARG A 238 -7.34 15.40 8.82
C ARG A 238 -7.62 13.92 8.97
N LEU A 239 -6.74 13.00 8.56
CA LEU A 239 -6.95 11.56 8.82
C LEU A 239 -6.93 11.25 10.33
N LYS A 240 -6.11 11.95 11.13
CA LYS A 240 -6.10 11.80 12.61
C LYS A 240 -7.39 12.32 13.25
N GLU A 241 -7.90 13.46 12.80
CA GLU A 241 -9.20 13.95 13.26
C GLU A 241 -10.35 13.00 12.87
N LEU A 242 -10.34 12.43 11.66
CA LEU A 242 -11.33 11.43 11.23
C LEU A 242 -11.25 10.10 12.03
N LEU A 243 -10.05 9.67 12.42
CA LEU A 243 -9.87 8.55 13.36
C LEU A 243 -10.51 8.86 14.73
N SER A 244 -10.30 10.06 15.28
CA SER A 244 -10.93 10.47 16.55
C SER A 244 -12.45 10.65 16.45
N LEU A 245 -12.94 11.07 15.27
CA LEU A 245 -14.37 11.16 14.99
C LEU A 245 -15.03 9.78 14.98
N THR A 246 -14.32 8.72 14.58
CA THR A 246 -14.84 7.35 14.58
C THR A 246 -15.16 6.84 15.99
N GLU A 247 -14.34 7.20 16.99
CA GLU A 247 -14.63 6.94 18.42
C GLU A 247 -15.85 7.74 18.90
N THR A 248 -15.99 8.98 18.44
CA THR A 248 -17.16 9.83 18.73
C THR A 248 -18.44 9.26 18.09
N ILE A 249 -18.35 8.72 16.87
CA ILE A 249 -19.45 8.04 16.17
C ILE A 249 -19.95 6.83 16.95
N ILE A 250 -19.04 6.01 17.49
CA ILE A 250 -19.36 4.85 18.35
C ILE A 250 -20.07 5.33 19.62
N SER A 251 -19.50 6.31 20.34
CA SER A 251 -20.07 6.77 21.62
C SER A 251 -21.46 7.43 21.49
N LYS A 252 -21.80 7.98 20.32
CA LYS A 252 -23.07 8.66 20.04
C LYS A 252 -24.03 7.91 19.10
N ASN A 253 -23.72 6.66 18.72
CA ASN A 253 -24.51 5.85 17.79
C ASN A 253 -24.84 6.54 16.43
N TRP A 254 -23.90 7.31 15.87
CA TRP A 254 -24.17 8.12 14.68
C TRP A 254 -24.08 7.31 13.36
N PHE A 255 -25.16 6.59 13.02
CA PHE A 255 -25.21 5.70 11.83
C PHE A 255 -24.86 6.40 10.51
N LEU A 256 -25.35 7.62 10.29
CA LEU A 256 -25.09 8.40 9.08
C LEU A 256 -23.59 8.73 8.94
N GLY A 257 -22.93 9.14 10.03
CA GLY A 257 -21.49 9.41 10.03
C GLY A 257 -20.68 8.15 9.75
N ALA A 258 -21.04 7.02 10.38
CA ALA A 258 -20.41 5.73 10.12
C ALA A 258 -20.52 5.30 8.64
N HIS A 259 -21.68 5.50 8.02
CA HIS A 259 -21.91 5.16 6.61
C HIS A 259 -21.12 6.06 5.66
N LEU A 260 -21.14 7.38 5.89
CA LEU A 260 -20.40 8.35 5.09
C LEU A 260 -18.89 8.09 5.11
N LEU A 261 -18.32 7.83 6.30
CA LEU A 261 -16.91 7.46 6.41
C LEU A 261 -16.61 6.13 5.70
N ALA A 262 -17.49 5.13 5.83
CA ALA A 262 -17.31 3.85 5.15
C ALA A 262 -17.32 3.98 3.62
N GLU A 263 -18.22 4.77 3.04
CA GLU A 263 -18.20 5.06 1.59
C GLU A 263 -16.93 5.83 1.17
N LEU A 264 -16.55 6.86 1.92
CA LEU A 264 -15.39 7.71 1.61
C LEU A 264 -14.07 6.92 1.61
N PHE A 265 -13.84 6.13 2.66
CA PHE A 265 -12.65 5.27 2.77
C PHE A 265 -12.65 4.12 1.75
N THR A 266 -13.81 3.65 1.29
CA THR A 266 -13.90 2.56 0.30
C THR A 266 -13.66 3.05 -1.13
N PHE A 267 -14.29 4.16 -1.54
CA PHE A 267 -14.43 4.52 -2.95
C PHE A 267 -13.66 5.79 -3.39
N ARG A 268 -12.96 6.48 -2.47
CA ARG A 268 -12.21 7.70 -2.79
C ARG A 268 -10.82 7.80 -2.15
N LEU A 269 -10.63 7.31 -0.93
CA LEU A 269 -9.34 7.40 -0.25
C LEU A 269 -8.43 6.22 -0.58
N HIS A 270 -7.81 6.28 -1.77
CA HIS A 270 -6.94 5.20 -2.27
C HIS A 270 -5.59 5.08 -1.52
N ARG A 271 -5.16 6.16 -0.85
CA ARG A 271 -3.90 6.19 -0.08
C ARG A 271 -4.19 6.43 1.38
N ILE A 272 -4.10 5.34 2.13
CA ILE A 272 -4.19 5.34 3.59
C ILE A 272 -2.86 4.78 4.09
N PRO A 273 -2.12 5.50 4.96
CA PRO A 273 -0.94 4.98 5.62
C PRO A 273 -1.26 3.69 6.38
N THR A 274 -0.36 2.69 6.33
CA THR A 274 -0.62 1.35 6.87
C THR A 274 -0.98 1.33 8.35
N SER A 275 -0.41 2.23 9.16
CA SER A 275 -0.79 2.42 10.56
C SER A 275 -2.23 2.91 10.75
N ILE A 276 -2.68 3.87 9.93
CA ILE A 276 -4.05 4.40 9.92
C ILE A 276 -5.02 3.34 9.42
N ARG A 277 -4.65 2.58 8.38
CA ARG A 277 -5.42 1.43 7.88
C ARG A 277 -5.65 0.38 8.96
N ALA A 278 -4.63 0.06 9.77
CA ALA A 278 -4.76 -0.87 10.90
C ALA A 278 -5.69 -0.34 12.00
N GLN A 279 -5.64 0.95 12.32
CA GLN A 279 -6.54 1.60 13.28
C GLN A 279 -7.99 1.65 12.78
N LEU A 280 -8.22 1.97 11.51
CA LEU A 280 -9.56 1.93 10.90
C LEU A 280 -10.16 0.52 10.95
N LEU A 281 -9.37 -0.51 10.62
CA LEU A 281 -9.81 -1.91 10.73
C LEU A 281 -10.26 -2.25 12.16
N GLN A 282 -9.51 -1.82 13.18
CA GLN A 282 -9.82 -2.03 14.59
C GLN A 282 -11.08 -1.27 15.07
N GLN A 283 -11.24 -0.01 14.66
CA GLN A 283 -12.39 0.80 15.05
C GLN A 283 -13.68 0.29 14.38
N PHE A 284 -13.62 -0.06 13.09
CA PHE A 284 -14.78 -0.56 12.34
C PHE A 284 -15.14 -2.02 12.64
N SER A 285 -14.18 -2.88 13.01
CA SER A 285 -14.50 -4.20 13.60
C SER A 285 -15.21 -4.04 14.96
N GLY A 286 -14.80 -3.07 15.77
CA GLY A 286 -15.48 -2.67 17.00
C GLY A 286 -16.92 -2.19 16.78
N ILE A 287 -17.17 -1.39 15.73
CA ILE A 287 -18.54 -0.98 15.35
C ILE A 287 -19.41 -2.20 15.02
N LEU A 288 -18.88 -3.18 14.27
CA LEU A 288 -19.63 -4.41 13.96
C LEU A 288 -19.91 -5.28 15.19
N ALA A 289 -19.03 -5.27 16.20
CA ALA A 289 -19.27 -5.98 17.46
C ALA A 289 -20.35 -5.32 18.33
N SER A 290 -20.69 -4.05 18.09
CA SER A 290 -21.75 -3.34 18.83
C SER A 290 -23.15 -3.74 18.34
N PRO A 291 -24.04 -4.29 19.20
CA PRO A 291 -25.38 -4.72 18.79
C PRO A 291 -26.24 -3.60 18.18
N GLN A 292 -26.00 -2.35 18.58
CA GLN A 292 -26.79 -1.19 18.16
C GLN A 292 -26.48 -0.77 16.72
N HIS A 293 -25.20 -0.85 16.30
CA HIS A 293 -24.78 -0.57 14.93
C HIS A 293 -24.97 -1.78 14.01
N ALA A 294 -24.73 -2.99 14.51
CA ALA A 294 -24.86 -4.22 13.75
C ALA A 294 -26.31 -4.57 13.35
N GLY A 295 -27.32 -3.85 13.85
CA GLY A 295 -28.71 -4.05 13.49
C GLY A 295 -29.06 -3.62 12.05
N HIS A 296 -28.40 -2.58 11.52
CA HIS A 296 -28.83 -1.91 10.28
C HIS A 296 -28.23 -2.58 9.01
N PRO A 297 -29.04 -3.18 8.11
CA PRO A 297 -28.54 -3.98 6.97
C PRO A 297 -27.57 -3.25 6.04
N GLN A 298 -27.92 -2.04 5.61
CA GLN A 298 -27.11 -1.21 4.72
C GLN A 298 -25.77 -0.78 5.36
N LEU A 299 -25.77 -0.36 6.62
CA LEU A 299 -24.55 0.01 7.36
C LEU A 299 -23.63 -1.20 7.56
N TYR A 300 -24.19 -2.35 7.97
CA TYR A 300 -23.44 -3.60 8.12
C TYR A 300 -22.75 -4.00 6.80
N CYS A 301 -23.46 -3.95 5.67
CA CYS A 301 -22.89 -4.24 4.36
C CYS A 301 -21.79 -3.24 3.96
N ALA A 302 -21.99 -1.94 4.21
CA ALA A 302 -21.00 -0.91 3.93
C ALA A 302 -19.71 -1.10 4.73
N ILE A 303 -19.81 -1.36 6.04
CA ILE A 303 -18.63 -1.61 6.90
C ILE A 303 -17.94 -2.93 6.52
N GLN A 304 -18.70 -4.00 6.26
CA GLN A 304 -18.14 -5.26 5.78
C GLN A 304 -17.45 -5.13 4.40
N ASN A 305 -17.85 -4.15 3.57
CA ASN A 305 -17.18 -3.85 2.30
C ASN A 305 -15.91 -3.00 2.52
N LEU A 306 -15.97 -2.03 3.43
CA LEU A 306 -14.81 -1.25 3.87
C LEU A 306 -13.70 -2.18 4.40
N LEU A 307 -14.02 -3.06 5.36
CA LEU A 307 -13.05 -3.97 5.95
C LEU A 307 -12.39 -4.87 4.89
N LEU A 308 -13.17 -5.41 3.95
CA LEU A 308 -12.65 -6.21 2.83
C LEU A 308 -11.67 -5.41 1.95
N ASN A 309 -12.03 -4.17 1.57
CA ASN A 309 -11.18 -3.31 0.75
C ASN A 309 -9.91 -2.87 1.48
N LEU A 310 -10.00 -2.49 2.76
CA LEU A 310 -8.84 -2.14 3.58
C LEU A 310 -7.86 -3.34 3.67
N ILE A 311 -8.37 -4.56 3.78
CA ILE A 311 -7.54 -5.79 3.83
C ILE A 311 -6.85 -6.09 2.49
N LEU A 312 -7.56 -5.95 1.36
CA LEU A 312 -7.00 -6.22 0.03
C LEU A 312 -6.00 -5.14 -0.42
N GLN A 313 -6.15 -3.90 0.08
CA GLN A 313 -5.27 -2.77 -0.23
C GLN A 313 -3.99 -2.69 0.65
N PHE A 314 -3.68 -3.71 1.46
CA PHE A 314 -2.37 -3.75 2.13
C PHE A 314 -1.26 -4.02 1.11
N ASN A 315 -0.26 -3.15 1.09
CA ASN A 315 1.02 -3.44 0.44
C ASN A 315 1.70 -4.63 1.16
N CYS A 316 2.12 -5.64 0.40
CA CYS A 316 2.71 -6.87 0.92
C CYS A 316 3.95 -6.62 1.80
N THR A 317 4.84 -5.68 1.41
CA THR A 317 6.05 -5.37 2.19
C THR A 317 5.73 -4.66 3.50
N ASP A 318 4.73 -3.77 3.50
CA ASP A 318 4.25 -3.11 4.71
C ASP A 318 3.55 -4.09 5.66
N LEU A 319 2.73 -5.00 5.12
CA LEU A 319 2.03 -6.02 5.91
C LEU A 319 3.04 -6.91 6.67
N TYR A 320 4.05 -7.42 5.97
CA TYR A 320 5.10 -8.25 6.57
C TYR A 320 5.86 -7.53 7.70
N ASN A 321 6.19 -6.25 7.51
CA ASN A 321 6.99 -5.46 8.46
C ASN A 321 6.19 -4.85 9.63
N GLN A 322 4.89 -4.61 9.45
CA GLN A 322 4.06 -3.90 10.45
C GLN A 322 3.16 -4.83 11.26
N VAL A 323 2.70 -5.96 10.71
CA VAL A 323 1.84 -6.92 11.44
C VAL A 323 2.45 -7.39 12.76
N PRO A 324 3.75 -7.76 12.87
CA PRO A 324 4.33 -8.17 14.16
C PRO A 324 4.16 -7.08 15.24
N LYS A 325 4.46 -5.82 14.91
CA LYS A 325 4.33 -4.67 15.82
C LYS A 325 2.87 -4.41 16.24
N LEU A 326 1.92 -4.72 15.35
CA LEU A 326 0.48 -4.62 15.59
C LEU A 326 -0.09 -5.80 16.42
N ILE A 327 0.61 -6.95 16.43
CA ILE A 327 0.31 -8.09 17.31
C ILE A 327 0.86 -7.83 18.71
N ASP A 328 2.12 -7.38 18.84
CA ASP A 328 2.77 -7.08 20.12
C ASP A 328 2.00 -6.02 20.92
N SER A 329 1.46 -5.01 20.22
CA SER A 329 0.59 -3.97 20.80
C SER A 329 -0.86 -4.42 21.07
N LYS A 330 -1.19 -5.69 20.82
CA LYS A 330 -2.54 -6.32 20.91
C LYS A 330 -3.62 -5.70 20.02
N MET A 331 -3.31 -4.67 19.23
CA MET A 331 -4.26 -3.96 18.35
C MET A 331 -4.99 -4.92 17.40
N LEU A 332 -4.24 -5.89 16.85
CA LEU A 332 -4.79 -6.91 15.94
C LEU A 332 -5.80 -7.86 16.60
N GLN A 333 -5.74 -8.12 17.91
CA GLN A 333 -6.73 -8.98 18.60
C GLN A 333 -8.14 -8.41 18.54
N SER A 334 -8.27 -7.07 18.48
CA SER A 334 -9.54 -6.37 18.26
C SER A 334 -9.96 -6.22 16.80
N VAL A 335 -9.07 -6.46 15.82
CA VAL A 335 -9.41 -6.42 14.39
C VAL A 335 -10.24 -7.63 13.97
N PHE A 336 -9.95 -8.81 14.55
CA PHE A 336 -10.67 -10.04 14.20
C PHE A 336 -12.07 -10.07 14.78
N THR A 337 -13.05 -10.29 13.90
CA THR A 337 -14.44 -10.46 14.32
C THR A 337 -14.71 -11.92 14.66
N LYS A 338 -15.42 -12.19 15.76
CA LYS A 338 -15.98 -13.53 16.04
C LYS A 338 -17.14 -13.89 15.09
N GLU A 339 -17.69 -12.90 14.39
CA GLU A 339 -18.93 -13.02 13.63
C GLU A 339 -18.71 -13.27 12.12
N SER A 340 -17.57 -12.86 11.54
CA SER A 340 -17.20 -13.14 10.13
C SER A 340 -15.95 -14.00 10.03
N GLU A 341 -16.15 -15.24 9.59
CA GLU A 341 -15.11 -16.17 9.16
C GLU A 341 -14.39 -15.65 7.89
N GLU A 342 -15.15 -14.97 7.03
CA GLU A 342 -14.76 -14.54 5.69
C GLU A 342 -13.68 -13.45 5.72
N ILE A 343 -13.89 -12.40 6.53
CA ILE A 343 -12.91 -11.32 6.72
C ILE A 343 -11.60 -11.88 7.28
N ASN A 344 -11.69 -12.75 8.30
CA ASN A 344 -10.53 -13.36 8.94
C ASN A 344 -9.75 -14.22 7.92
N LYS A 345 -10.45 -15.02 7.11
CA LYS A 345 -9.88 -15.81 6.00
C LYS A 345 -9.19 -14.97 4.94
N VAL A 346 -9.80 -13.88 4.48
CA VAL A 346 -9.17 -13.00 3.47
C VAL A 346 -7.90 -12.34 4.03
N PHE A 347 -7.89 -11.96 5.32
CA PHE A 347 -6.69 -11.42 5.94
C PHE A 347 -5.56 -12.47 6.03
N ILE A 348 -5.87 -13.73 6.34
CA ILE A 348 -4.92 -14.84 6.29
C ILE A 348 -4.35 -15.04 4.87
N LEU A 349 -5.17 -14.91 3.82
CA LEU A 349 -4.71 -14.96 2.42
C LEU A 349 -3.79 -13.78 2.09
N CYS A 350 -4.07 -12.57 2.57
CA CYS A 350 -3.17 -11.41 2.39
C CYS A 350 -1.82 -11.62 3.11
N ILE A 351 -1.81 -12.23 4.30
CA ILE A 351 -0.56 -12.62 4.98
C ILE A 351 0.19 -13.69 4.18
N ALA A 352 -0.48 -14.76 3.72
CA ALA A 352 0.15 -15.79 2.90
C ALA A 352 0.81 -15.19 1.63
N ARG A 353 0.13 -14.26 0.96
CA ARG A 353 0.67 -13.51 -0.18
C ARG A 353 1.88 -12.66 0.18
N SER A 354 1.90 -11.98 1.34
CA SER A 354 3.04 -11.16 1.74
C SER A 354 4.28 -11.99 2.05
N PHE A 355 4.14 -13.17 2.67
CA PHE A 355 5.25 -14.11 2.84
C PHE A 355 5.82 -14.55 1.48
N ILE A 356 4.98 -14.92 0.52
CA ILE A 356 5.42 -15.35 -0.82
C ILE A 356 6.12 -14.21 -1.59
N ILE A 357 5.52 -13.01 -1.64
CA ILE A 357 6.07 -11.87 -2.41
C ILE A 357 7.34 -11.30 -1.77
N THR A 358 7.50 -11.36 -0.45
CA THR A 358 8.78 -11.04 0.21
C THR A 358 9.81 -12.17 0.12
N GLY A 359 9.38 -13.37 -0.31
CA GLY A 359 10.18 -14.60 -0.43
C GLY A 359 10.45 -15.32 0.90
N SER A 360 9.74 -14.98 1.97
CA SER A 360 9.90 -15.59 3.31
C SER A 360 9.13 -16.91 3.47
N GLU A 361 8.81 -17.61 2.38
CA GLU A 361 7.95 -18.81 2.30
C GLU A 361 8.41 -19.98 3.19
N SER A 362 9.73 -20.09 3.43
CA SER A 362 10.38 -21.17 4.17
C SER A 362 10.73 -20.81 5.62
N MET A 363 10.49 -19.57 6.05
CA MET A 363 10.91 -19.09 7.37
C MET A 363 9.74 -19.15 8.37
N PRO A 364 9.76 -20.06 9.36
CA PRO A 364 8.70 -20.13 10.35
C PRO A 364 8.72 -18.86 11.21
N ALA A 365 7.60 -18.13 11.20
CA ALA A 365 7.39 -16.92 11.97
C ALA A 365 6.60 -17.23 13.26
N PRO A 366 7.20 -17.17 14.47
CA PRO A 366 6.50 -17.50 15.72
C PRO A 366 5.26 -16.62 15.97
N TRP A 367 5.36 -15.32 15.66
CA TRP A 367 4.22 -14.41 15.71
C TRP A 367 3.06 -14.87 14.84
N CYS A 368 3.34 -15.56 13.71
CA CYS A 368 2.33 -16.04 12.78
C CYS A 368 1.65 -17.31 13.31
N THR A 369 2.39 -18.22 13.97
CA THR A 369 1.77 -19.40 14.61
C THR A 369 0.89 -19.01 15.80
N ASP A 370 1.31 -18.05 16.62
CA ASP A 370 0.50 -17.53 17.74
C ASP A 370 -0.76 -16.82 17.22
N PHE A 371 -0.59 -16.03 16.16
CA PHE A 371 -1.66 -15.36 15.43
C PHE A 371 -2.70 -16.33 14.87
N LEU A 372 -2.27 -17.37 14.14
CA LEU A 372 -3.16 -18.38 13.56
C LEU A 372 -3.94 -19.13 14.65
N THR A 373 -3.26 -19.45 15.76
CA THR A 373 -3.88 -20.06 16.94
C THR A 373 -4.99 -19.17 17.52
N HIS A 374 -4.74 -17.87 17.64
CA HIS A 374 -5.74 -16.92 18.14
C HIS A 374 -6.95 -16.78 17.20
N VAL A 375 -6.72 -16.65 15.88
CA VAL A 375 -7.83 -16.54 14.91
C VAL A 375 -8.68 -17.82 14.88
N MET A 376 -8.08 -18.99 15.04
CA MET A 376 -8.81 -20.26 15.13
C MET A 376 -9.65 -20.40 16.40
N GLN A 377 -9.29 -19.73 17.51
CA GLN A 377 -10.15 -19.64 18.70
C GLN A 377 -11.37 -18.72 18.50
N LEU A 378 -11.26 -17.70 17.63
CA LEU A 378 -12.34 -16.75 17.34
C LEU A 378 -13.31 -17.30 16.28
N THR A 379 -12.76 -17.83 15.18
CA THR A 379 -13.51 -18.40 14.05
C THR A 379 -12.82 -19.70 13.61
N PRO A 380 -13.21 -20.86 14.15
CA PRO A 380 -12.66 -22.15 13.75
C PRO A 380 -12.97 -22.42 12.27
N HIS A 381 -11.95 -22.61 11.44
CA HIS A 381 -12.12 -22.84 10.00
C HIS A 381 -11.02 -23.74 9.40
N GLY A 382 -11.24 -24.19 8.16
CA GLY A 382 -10.24 -24.93 7.38
C GLY A 382 -10.10 -24.40 5.95
N TRP A 383 -9.18 -25.02 5.20
CA TRP A 383 -8.82 -24.70 3.81
C TRP A 383 -8.76 -26.00 2.97
N SER A 384 -8.98 -25.91 1.65
CA SER A 384 -8.77 -27.05 0.74
C SER A 384 -7.29 -27.36 0.53
N ALA A 385 -6.96 -28.61 0.17
CA ALA A 385 -5.59 -29.04 -0.12
C ALA A 385 -4.89 -28.11 -1.14
N SER A 386 -5.56 -27.87 -2.28
CA SER A 386 -5.09 -26.98 -3.35
C SER A 386 -4.80 -25.51 -2.93
N THR A 387 -5.38 -25.04 -1.82
CA THR A 387 -5.07 -23.75 -1.18
C THR A 387 -3.85 -23.83 -0.31
N LEU A 388 -3.76 -24.88 0.51
CA LEU A 388 -2.62 -25.11 1.39
C LEU A 388 -1.33 -25.28 0.55
N ASP A 389 -1.44 -25.89 -0.63
CA ASP A 389 -0.34 -26.03 -1.60
C ASP A 389 0.04 -24.71 -2.31
N ALA A 390 -0.74 -23.64 -2.11
CA ALA A 390 -0.46 -22.28 -2.58
C ALA A 390 -0.18 -21.30 -1.42
N MET A 391 -0.18 -21.77 -0.17
CA MET A 391 0.23 -21.01 1.01
C MET A 391 1.70 -21.27 1.35
N PRO A 392 2.37 -20.39 2.12
CA PRO A 392 3.68 -20.66 2.68
C PRO A 392 3.75 -22.02 3.40
N THR A 393 4.84 -22.75 3.16
CA THR A 393 5.06 -24.12 3.65
C THR A 393 4.71 -24.31 5.12
N PHE A 394 5.24 -23.45 6.00
CA PHE A 394 4.98 -23.50 7.45
C PHE A 394 3.51 -23.26 7.83
N MET A 395 2.79 -22.39 7.09
CA MET A 395 1.35 -22.17 7.31
C MET A 395 0.54 -23.40 6.87
N ALA A 396 0.91 -23.99 5.74
CA ALA A 396 0.26 -25.17 5.19
C ALA A 396 0.40 -26.37 6.13
N GLU A 397 1.59 -26.61 6.66
CA GLU A 397 1.85 -27.64 7.68
C GLU A 397 1.07 -27.39 8.98
N TRP A 398 1.02 -26.15 9.47
CA TRP A 398 0.26 -25.80 10.66
C TRP A 398 -1.24 -26.10 10.51
N TYR A 399 -1.85 -25.76 9.38
CA TYR A 399 -3.26 -26.09 9.11
C TYR A 399 -3.50 -27.59 8.90
N ARG A 400 -2.55 -28.32 8.30
CA ARG A 400 -2.64 -29.79 8.18
C ARG A 400 -2.61 -30.47 9.56
N ALA A 401 -1.94 -29.89 10.55
CA ALA A 401 -1.95 -30.37 11.94
C ALA A 401 -3.23 -30.02 12.73
N HIS A 402 -3.92 -28.93 12.38
CA HIS A 402 -5.09 -28.40 13.12
C HIS A 402 -6.41 -28.53 12.34
N GLN A 403 -6.66 -29.70 11.73
CA GLN A 403 -7.89 -29.96 10.97
C GLN A 403 -9.15 -29.95 11.87
N ILE A 404 -10.25 -29.44 11.32
CA ILE A 404 -11.56 -29.36 11.98
C ILE A 404 -12.53 -30.35 11.34
N ASN A 405 -13.34 -31.03 12.16
CA ASN A 405 -14.42 -31.90 11.69
C ASN A 405 -15.59 -31.12 11.06
N ASP A 406 -16.12 -31.60 9.94
CA ASP A 406 -17.29 -31.02 9.25
C ASP A 406 -18.54 -30.93 10.15
N ALA A 407 -18.85 -29.72 10.63
CA ALA A 407 -20.06 -29.42 11.41
C ALA A 407 -21.37 -29.52 10.59
N TYR A 408 -21.29 -29.78 9.28
CA TYR A 408 -22.40 -29.73 8.35
C TYR A 408 -22.86 -31.09 7.81
N ARG A 409 -22.36 -32.22 8.36
CA ARG A 409 -22.69 -33.57 7.88
C ARG A 409 -24.20 -33.86 7.79
N ASP A 410 -25.02 -33.29 8.67
CA ASP A 410 -26.47 -33.53 8.73
C ASP A 410 -27.32 -32.33 8.26
N ILE A 411 -26.74 -31.40 7.50
CA ILE A 411 -27.47 -30.19 7.06
C ILE A 411 -28.72 -30.49 6.24
N ARG A 412 -28.65 -31.45 5.31
CA ARG A 412 -29.78 -31.84 4.45
C ARG A 412 -30.96 -32.34 5.27
N ALA A 413 -30.72 -33.27 6.19
CA ALA A 413 -31.75 -33.86 7.04
C ALA A 413 -32.47 -32.78 7.87
N ARG A 414 -31.73 -31.82 8.44
CA ARG A 414 -32.30 -30.67 9.17
C ARG A 414 -33.17 -29.78 8.29
N VAL A 415 -32.71 -29.43 7.08
CA VAL A 415 -33.51 -28.62 6.14
C VAL A 415 -34.76 -29.36 5.67
N ASP A 416 -34.68 -30.66 5.40
CA ASP A 416 -35.84 -31.47 5.04
C ASP A 416 -36.83 -31.64 6.20
N GLU A 417 -36.35 -31.73 7.44
CA GLU A 417 -37.19 -31.78 8.64
C GLU A 417 -37.92 -30.44 8.88
N ASP A 418 -37.21 -29.31 8.81
CA ASP A 418 -37.81 -27.97 8.94
C ASP A 418 -38.77 -27.65 7.78
N TYR A 419 -38.45 -28.06 6.56
CA TYR A 419 -39.35 -27.95 5.41
C TYR A 419 -40.63 -28.80 5.60
N LYS A 420 -40.49 -30.03 6.11
CA LYS A 420 -41.65 -30.88 6.46
C LYS A 420 -42.48 -30.30 7.60
N LYS A 421 -41.85 -29.70 8.62
CA LYS A 421 -42.56 -29.00 9.70
C LYS A 421 -43.40 -27.84 9.16
N LEU A 422 -42.86 -27.06 8.22
CA LEU A 422 -43.57 -25.93 7.59
C LEU A 422 -44.74 -26.38 6.69
N THR A 423 -44.58 -27.48 5.95
CA THR A 423 -45.55 -27.94 4.94
C THR A 423 -46.61 -28.90 5.48
N ASN A 424 -46.28 -29.76 6.45
CA ASN A 424 -47.25 -30.66 7.08
C ASN A 424 -48.12 -29.97 8.14
N SER A 425 -47.75 -28.79 8.62
CA SER A 425 -48.51 -28.01 9.61
C SER A 425 -49.72 -27.26 9.04
N ALA A 426 -50.36 -27.82 8.00
CA ALA A 426 -51.55 -27.26 7.35
C ALA A 426 -52.83 -27.30 8.22
N SER A 427 -52.73 -27.78 9.47
CA SER A 427 -53.78 -27.65 10.49
C SER A 427 -53.21 -27.20 11.84
N LEU A 428 -53.37 -25.90 12.13
CA LEU A 428 -53.11 -25.23 13.42
C LEU A 428 -51.67 -25.26 13.98
N ALA A 429 -50.66 -24.85 13.21
CA ALA A 429 -49.47 -24.23 13.79
C ALA A 429 -49.66 -22.71 13.85
N ASN A 430 -49.45 -22.09 15.01
CA ASN A 430 -49.46 -20.63 15.14
C ASN A 430 -48.34 -20.03 14.28
N GLU A 431 -48.61 -19.03 13.44
CA GLU A 431 -47.56 -18.34 12.67
C GLU A 431 -46.43 -17.82 13.58
N GLN A 432 -46.79 -17.40 14.81
CA GLN A 432 -45.86 -16.95 15.84
C GLN A 432 -44.88 -18.04 16.30
N GLU A 433 -45.28 -19.32 16.30
CA GLU A 433 -44.39 -20.44 16.64
C GLU A 433 -43.39 -20.72 15.52
N ILE A 434 -43.85 -20.63 14.26
CA ILE A 434 -42.99 -20.74 13.07
C ILE A 434 -41.95 -19.60 13.07
N VAL A 435 -42.39 -18.36 13.31
CA VAL A 435 -41.51 -17.19 13.46
C VAL A 435 -40.50 -17.42 14.60
N LYS A 436 -40.96 -17.89 15.77
CA LYS A 436 -40.12 -18.17 16.93
C LYS A 436 -39.14 -19.33 16.73
N HIS A 437 -39.44 -20.30 15.86
CA HIS A 437 -38.53 -21.43 15.53
C HIS A 437 -37.41 -21.00 14.56
N PHE A 438 -37.75 -20.26 13.50
CA PHE A 438 -36.75 -19.81 12.51
C PHE A 438 -35.96 -18.57 12.93
N SER A 439 -36.43 -17.80 13.91
CA SER A 439 -35.68 -16.65 14.47
C SER A 439 -34.70 -17.03 15.60
N GLN A 440 -34.53 -18.32 15.92
CA GLN A 440 -33.56 -18.75 16.94
C GLN A 440 -32.12 -18.62 16.41
N PRO A 441 -31.16 -18.10 17.20
CA PRO A 441 -29.79 -17.87 16.73
C PRO A 441 -29.04 -19.16 16.37
N ASN A 442 -29.48 -20.31 16.90
CA ASN A 442 -28.91 -21.63 16.58
C ASN A 442 -29.52 -22.26 15.32
N ASN A 443 -30.66 -21.76 14.83
CA ASN A 443 -31.35 -22.31 13.68
C ASN A 443 -31.00 -21.54 12.40
N THR A 444 -30.02 -22.04 11.64
CA THR A 444 -29.56 -21.37 10.42
C THR A 444 -30.30 -21.78 9.14
N THR A 445 -31.29 -22.68 9.20
CA THR A 445 -31.89 -23.34 8.02
C THR A 445 -32.84 -22.45 7.20
N CYS A 446 -33.34 -21.33 7.76
CA CYS A 446 -34.39 -20.49 7.16
C CYS A 446 -34.20 -20.17 5.67
N PHE A 447 -33.00 -19.73 5.25
CA PHE A 447 -32.70 -19.42 3.85
C PHE A 447 -32.71 -20.66 2.93
N CYS A 448 -32.38 -21.84 3.46
CA CYS A 448 -32.41 -23.10 2.71
C CYS A 448 -33.85 -23.56 2.46
N VAL A 449 -34.72 -23.39 3.45
CA VAL A 449 -36.17 -23.66 3.33
C VAL A 449 -36.81 -22.69 2.32
N PHE A 450 -36.46 -21.40 2.37
CA PHE A 450 -36.92 -20.42 1.38
C PHE A 450 -36.44 -20.76 -0.05
N LEU A 451 -35.18 -21.17 -0.21
CA LEU A 451 -34.65 -21.62 -1.51
C LEU A 451 -35.43 -22.83 -2.06
N LYS A 452 -35.79 -23.79 -1.20
CA LYS A 452 -36.60 -24.95 -1.61
C LYS A 452 -38.01 -24.53 -2.06
N LEU A 453 -38.63 -23.58 -1.34
CA LEU A 453 -39.93 -23.02 -1.70
C LEU A 453 -39.90 -22.19 -3.00
N THR A 454 -38.82 -21.46 -3.31
CA THR A 454 -38.68 -20.75 -4.59
C THR A 454 -38.45 -21.69 -5.78
N ILE A 455 -37.80 -22.83 -5.58
CA ILE A 455 -37.64 -23.87 -6.62
C ILE A 455 -38.96 -24.59 -6.90
N GLU A 456 -39.82 -24.78 -5.89
CA GLU A 456 -41.10 -25.47 -6.01
C GLU A 456 -42.29 -24.53 -6.36
N ASP A 457 -42.09 -23.20 -6.24
CA ASP A 457 -42.85 -22.03 -6.73
C ASP A 457 -44.34 -21.91 -6.30
N ARG A 458 -45.10 -23.00 -6.33
CA ARG A 458 -46.55 -23.04 -5.98
C ARG A 458 -46.85 -22.80 -4.51
N GLN A 459 -45.91 -23.08 -3.61
CA GLN A 459 -46.06 -22.97 -2.15
C GLN A 459 -45.66 -21.59 -1.62
N LEU A 460 -44.73 -20.88 -2.28
CA LEU A 460 -44.08 -19.69 -1.73
C LEU A 460 -45.08 -18.60 -1.31
N ARG A 461 -46.10 -18.33 -2.16
CA ARG A 461 -47.07 -17.24 -1.96
C ARG A 461 -47.79 -17.30 -0.61
N SER A 462 -48.04 -18.51 -0.10
CA SER A 462 -48.75 -18.72 1.17
C SER A 462 -47.95 -18.31 2.40
N TYR A 463 -46.62 -18.21 2.30
CA TYR A 463 -45.72 -17.99 3.43
C TYR A 463 -44.90 -16.70 3.35
N ILE A 464 -45.09 -15.85 2.32
CA ILE A 464 -44.31 -14.61 2.11
C ILE A 464 -44.34 -13.70 3.35
N ASN A 465 -45.50 -13.50 3.97
CA ASN A 465 -45.65 -12.64 5.15
C ASN A 465 -44.97 -13.25 6.38
N THR A 466 -45.09 -14.56 6.58
CA THR A 466 -44.42 -15.28 7.67
C THR A 466 -42.90 -15.17 7.55
N PHE A 467 -42.35 -15.34 6.33
CA PHE A 467 -40.92 -15.16 6.06
C PHE A 467 -40.47 -13.71 6.23
N TYR A 468 -41.28 -12.72 5.85
CA TYR A 468 -40.95 -11.31 6.12
C TYR A 468 -40.78 -11.04 7.62
N GLU A 469 -41.69 -11.51 8.48
CA GLU A 469 -41.55 -11.36 9.93
C GLU A 469 -40.39 -12.20 10.51
N ILE A 470 -40.09 -13.39 9.97
CA ILE A 470 -38.86 -14.14 10.33
C ILE A 470 -37.62 -13.30 10.03
N PHE A 471 -37.46 -12.83 8.79
CA PHE A 471 -36.25 -12.11 8.39
C PHE A 471 -36.10 -10.74 9.07
N LYS A 472 -37.21 -10.08 9.41
CA LYS A 472 -37.25 -8.84 10.20
C LYS A 472 -36.82 -9.05 11.67
N ASN A 473 -37.08 -10.24 12.23
CA ASN A 473 -36.66 -10.61 13.59
C ASN A 473 -35.24 -11.22 13.63
N LEU A 474 -34.71 -11.70 12.50
CA LEU A 474 -33.31 -12.13 12.39
C LEU A 474 -32.35 -10.93 12.42
N LEU A 475 -31.39 -10.97 13.34
CA LEU A 475 -30.37 -9.92 13.45
C LEU A 475 -29.45 -9.94 12.22
N THR A 476 -29.21 -8.80 11.58
CA THR A 476 -28.32 -8.66 10.42
C THR A 476 -26.96 -9.36 10.59
N ARG A 477 -26.37 -9.31 11.79
CA ARG A 477 -25.12 -10.03 12.10
C ARG A 477 -25.18 -11.56 12.04
N SER A 478 -26.35 -12.19 12.24
CA SER A 478 -26.49 -13.65 12.09
C SER A 478 -26.55 -14.10 10.63
N MET A 479 -26.78 -13.18 9.69
CA MET A 479 -26.97 -13.50 8.27
C MET A 479 -25.77 -14.23 7.65
N ASN A 480 -24.53 -13.94 8.06
CA ASN A 480 -23.35 -14.68 7.58
C ASN A 480 -23.37 -16.17 8.00
N ALA A 481 -23.96 -16.51 9.15
CA ALA A 481 -24.13 -17.92 9.55
C ALA A 481 -25.21 -18.62 8.70
N HIS A 482 -26.30 -17.91 8.37
CA HIS A 482 -27.31 -18.40 7.43
C HIS A 482 -26.75 -18.57 6.01
N TYR A 483 -25.97 -17.60 5.50
CA TYR A 483 -25.34 -17.68 4.17
C TYR A 483 -24.32 -18.82 4.07
N ARG A 484 -23.50 -19.07 5.11
CA ARG A 484 -22.63 -20.26 5.18
C ARG A 484 -23.42 -21.57 5.15
N THR A 485 -24.54 -21.62 5.88
CA THR A 485 -25.46 -22.77 5.88
C THR A 485 -26.10 -22.97 4.51
N LEU A 486 -26.56 -21.90 3.86
CA LEU A 486 -27.13 -21.91 2.52
C LEU A 486 -26.14 -22.41 1.46
N ALA A 487 -24.92 -21.88 1.46
CA ALA A 487 -23.85 -22.28 0.54
C ALA A 487 -23.58 -23.79 0.63
N GLU A 488 -23.50 -24.33 1.85
CA GLU A 488 -23.28 -25.74 2.12
C GLU A 488 -24.44 -26.64 1.67
N TYR A 489 -25.68 -26.20 1.93
CA TYR A 489 -26.87 -26.91 1.50
C TYR A 489 -26.96 -27.01 -0.03
N ILE A 490 -26.73 -25.90 -0.75
CA ILE A 490 -26.70 -25.86 -2.22
C ILE A 490 -25.63 -26.82 -2.75
N LEU A 491 -24.40 -26.74 -2.23
CA LEU A 491 -23.29 -27.62 -2.59
C LEU A 491 -23.63 -29.10 -2.40
N ARG A 492 -24.28 -29.44 -1.29
CA ARG A 492 -24.63 -30.82 -0.97
C ARG A 492 -25.76 -31.37 -1.84
N GLU A 493 -26.81 -30.58 -2.14
CA GLU A 493 -27.84 -31.00 -3.11
C GLU A 493 -27.27 -31.23 -4.51
N ILE A 494 -26.40 -30.34 -4.99
CA ILE A 494 -25.77 -30.48 -6.31
C ILE A 494 -24.85 -31.71 -6.38
N THR A 495 -24.08 -31.98 -5.31
CA THR A 495 -23.14 -33.12 -5.26
C THR A 495 -23.86 -34.48 -5.19
N LEU A 496 -25.04 -34.56 -4.55
CA LEU A 496 -25.78 -35.81 -4.36
C LEU A 496 -26.57 -36.28 -5.60
N GLN A 497 -26.83 -35.40 -6.56
CA GLN A 497 -27.58 -35.74 -7.78
C GLN A 497 -26.70 -36.52 -8.78
N GLN A 498 -26.84 -37.84 -8.79
CA GLN A 498 -26.07 -38.75 -9.67
C GLN A 498 -26.24 -38.48 -11.17
N ASN A 499 -27.37 -37.88 -11.58
CA ASN A 499 -27.60 -37.43 -12.95
C ASN A 499 -27.44 -35.90 -13.03
N HIS A 500 -26.23 -35.44 -13.38
CA HIS A 500 -25.84 -34.03 -13.48
C HIS A 500 -26.52 -33.27 -14.64
N SER A 501 -27.85 -33.21 -14.65
CA SER A 501 -28.59 -32.39 -15.60
C SER A 501 -28.25 -30.91 -15.42
N GLN A 502 -27.79 -30.25 -16.48
CA GLN A 502 -27.45 -28.82 -16.46
C GLN A 502 -28.65 -27.97 -16.03
N THR A 503 -29.86 -28.41 -16.38
CA THR A 503 -31.14 -27.80 -15.99
C THR A 503 -31.40 -27.82 -14.48
N PHE A 504 -30.88 -28.80 -13.72
CA PHE A 504 -30.99 -28.80 -12.25
C PHE A 504 -30.09 -27.72 -11.64
N MET A 505 -28.81 -27.67 -12.03
CA MET A 505 -27.88 -26.65 -11.53
C MET A 505 -28.32 -25.23 -11.93
N GLN A 506 -28.84 -25.05 -13.14
CA GLN A 506 -29.39 -23.79 -13.60
C GLN A 506 -30.58 -23.34 -12.74
N LYS A 507 -31.53 -24.23 -12.39
CA LYS A 507 -32.65 -23.88 -11.50
C LYS A 507 -32.20 -23.38 -10.13
N TYR A 508 -31.17 -23.98 -9.54
CA TYR A 508 -30.61 -23.52 -8.26
C TYR A 508 -29.94 -22.15 -8.40
N ALA A 509 -29.17 -21.94 -9.47
CA ALA A 509 -28.54 -20.65 -9.76
C ALA A 509 -29.58 -19.53 -9.97
N ASP A 510 -30.59 -19.78 -10.81
CA ASP A 510 -31.67 -18.83 -11.10
C ASP A 510 -32.48 -18.50 -9.84
N ALA A 511 -32.78 -19.50 -8.98
CA ALA A 511 -33.48 -19.28 -7.72
C ALA A 511 -32.66 -18.42 -6.72
N VAL A 512 -31.35 -18.62 -6.64
CA VAL A 512 -30.45 -17.78 -5.81
C VAL A 512 -30.39 -16.35 -6.34
N VAL A 513 -30.27 -16.17 -7.66
CA VAL A 513 -30.31 -14.82 -8.28
C VAL A 513 -31.67 -14.15 -8.04
N LEU A 514 -32.77 -14.90 -8.08
CA LEU A 514 -34.11 -14.40 -7.79
C LEU A 514 -34.25 -13.93 -6.32
N MET A 515 -33.71 -14.70 -5.36
CA MET A 515 -33.66 -14.32 -3.94
C MET A 515 -32.85 -13.04 -3.70
N ALA A 516 -31.79 -12.82 -4.48
CA ALA A 516 -30.97 -11.61 -4.40
C ALA A 516 -31.63 -10.40 -5.08
N THR A 517 -32.04 -10.52 -6.35
CA THR A 517 -32.44 -9.39 -7.20
C THR A 517 -33.93 -9.03 -7.15
N ARG A 518 -34.82 -10.03 -6.99
CA ARG A 518 -36.27 -9.81 -7.00
C ARG A 518 -36.83 -9.67 -5.59
N TYR A 519 -36.38 -10.52 -4.67
CA TYR A 519 -36.87 -10.54 -3.29
C TYR A 519 -36.03 -9.68 -2.33
N ASN A 520 -34.77 -9.38 -2.67
CA ASN A 520 -33.84 -8.55 -1.90
C ASN A 520 -33.53 -9.10 -0.49
N ILE A 521 -33.44 -10.44 -0.37
CA ILE A 521 -33.18 -11.14 0.90
C ILE A 521 -31.69 -11.52 1.04
N ILE A 522 -31.04 -11.82 -0.09
CA ILE A 522 -29.62 -12.23 -0.14
C ILE A 522 -28.76 -11.10 -0.70
N GLN A 523 -27.70 -10.76 0.04
CA GLN A 523 -26.58 -9.98 -0.49
C GLN A 523 -25.69 -10.90 -1.34
N LEU A 524 -25.86 -10.83 -2.67
CA LEU A 524 -25.21 -11.74 -3.63
C LEU A 524 -23.68 -11.70 -3.53
N ASP A 525 -23.12 -10.49 -3.34
CA ASP A 525 -21.71 -10.25 -3.07
C ASP A 525 -21.22 -11.07 -1.87
N ARG A 526 -21.94 -11.08 -0.76
CA ARG A 526 -21.60 -11.88 0.44
C ARG A 526 -21.70 -13.39 0.19
N LEU A 527 -22.75 -13.85 -0.48
CA LEU A 527 -22.91 -15.28 -0.76
C LEU A 527 -21.80 -15.79 -1.69
N LEU A 528 -21.39 -15.01 -2.69
CA LEU A 528 -20.28 -15.35 -3.59
C LEU A 528 -18.94 -15.43 -2.85
N LEU A 529 -18.65 -14.46 -1.97
CA LEU A 529 -17.46 -14.49 -1.11
C LEU A 529 -17.42 -15.76 -0.25
N ILE A 530 -18.55 -16.13 0.37
CA ILE A 530 -18.67 -17.33 1.20
C ILE A 530 -18.45 -18.61 0.39
N LEU A 531 -19.08 -18.74 -0.79
CA LEU A 531 -18.97 -19.91 -1.66
C LEU A 531 -17.51 -20.23 -2.05
N PHE A 532 -16.72 -19.20 -2.37
CA PHE A 532 -15.33 -19.36 -2.81
C PHE A 532 -14.30 -19.45 -1.67
N LEU A 533 -14.70 -19.16 -0.42
CA LEU A 533 -13.87 -19.33 0.78
C LEU A 533 -14.16 -20.64 1.55
N ARG A 534 -15.03 -21.52 1.03
CA ARG A 534 -15.27 -22.84 1.65
C ARG A 534 -14.06 -23.78 1.49
N PRO A 535 -13.73 -24.59 2.51
CA PRO A 535 -12.82 -25.72 2.35
C PRO A 535 -13.53 -26.82 1.56
N LEU A 536 -13.21 -26.94 0.28
CA LEU A 536 -13.85 -27.90 -0.62
C LEU A 536 -12.85 -28.98 -1.03
N ASP A 537 -13.31 -30.23 -1.05
CA ASP A 537 -12.60 -31.32 -1.70
C ASP A 537 -12.45 -31.02 -3.20
N GLU A 538 -11.39 -31.54 -3.83
CA GLU A 538 -11.15 -31.34 -5.27
C GLU A 538 -12.33 -31.81 -6.13
N ALA A 539 -13.00 -32.89 -5.73
CA ALA A 539 -14.21 -33.40 -6.38
C ALA A 539 -15.40 -32.42 -6.31
N LYS A 540 -15.50 -31.59 -5.26
CA LYS A 540 -16.61 -30.64 -5.05
C LYS A 540 -16.39 -29.30 -5.74
N THR A 541 -15.13 -28.90 -5.94
CA THR A 541 -14.77 -27.56 -6.46
C THR A 541 -15.37 -27.25 -7.85
N PRO A 542 -15.37 -28.17 -8.84
CA PRO A 542 -15.97 -27.91 -10.15
C PRO A 542 -17.43 -27.47 -10.09
N TYR A 543 -18.21 -27.99 -9.13
CA TYR A 543 -19.63 -27.61 -8.98
C TYR A 543 -19.81 -26.17 -8.52
N VAL A 544 -18.89 -25.59 -7.72
CA VAL A 544 -18.91 -24.14 -7.40
C VAL A 544 -18.65 -23.30 -8.64
N HIS A 545 -17.66 -23.67 -9.44
CA HIS A 545 -17.35 -22.96 -10.68
C HIS A 545 -18.52 -23.02 -11.70
N ILE A 546 -19.22 -24.16 -11.77
CA ILE A 546 -20.40 -24.34 -12.63
C ILE A 546 -21.62 -23.58 -12.08
N LEU A 547 -21.87 -23.62 -10.77
CA LEU A 547 -22.92 -22.83 -10.13
C LEU A 547 -22.70 -21.33 -10.36
N PHE A 548 -21.47 -20.85 -10.18
CA PHE A 548 -21.07 -19.46 -10.44
C PHE A 548 -21.27 -19.07 -11.90
N TYR A 549 -20.87 -19.94 -12.84
CA TYR A 549 -21.12 -19.75 -14.27
C TYR A 549 -22.61 -19.56 -14.57
N PHE A 550 -23.50 -20.39 -14.00
CA PHE A 550 -24.95 -20.22 -14.22
C PHE A 550 -25.50 -18.96 -13.53
N MET A 551 -25.07 -18.62 -12.31
CA MET A 551 -25.52 -17.41 -11.62
C MET A 551 -25.18 -16.14 -12.41
N ILE A 552 -23.96 -16.04 -12.95
CA ILE A 552 -23.54 -14.89 -13.77
C ILE A 552 -24.32 -14.81 -15.10
N ASN A 553 -24.56 -15.96 -15.74
CA ASN A 553 -25.27 -16.02 -17.02
C ASN A 553 -26.80 -15.91 -16.89
N SER A 554 -27.34 -15.82 -15.67
CA SER A 554 -28.75 -15.48 -15.46
C SER A 554 -29.10 -14.16 -16.16
N SER A 555 -30.30 -14.07 -16.73
CA SER A 555 -30.72 -12.91 -17.53
C SER A 555 -30.59 -11.60 -16.75
N THR A 556 -31.10 -11.57 -15.51
CA THR A 556 -31.11 -10.39 -14.64
C THR A 556 -29.70 -9.92 -14.27
N LEU A 557 -28.80 -10.81 -13.84
CA LEU A 557 -27.45 -10.40 -13.43
C LEU A 557 -26.60 -10.00 -14.64
N SER A 558 -26.75 -10.70 -15.76
CA SER A 558 -26.10 -10.35 -17.02
C SER A 558 -26.52 -8.95 -17.51
N GLU A 559 -27.79 -8.59 -17.38
CA GLU A 559 -28.33 -7.27 -17.74
C GLU A 559 -27.76 -6.16 -16.85
N ILE A 560 -27.76 -6.33 -15.51
CA ILE A 560 -27.17 -5.35 -14.57
C ILE A 560 -25.68 -5.10 -14.87
N ILE A 561 -24.92 -6.15 -15.17
CA ILE A 561 -23.49 -6.06 -15.51
C ILE A 561 -23.30 -5.37 -16.87
N LYS A 562 -24.14 -5.65 -17.87
CA LYS A 562 -24.11 -4.98 -19.17
C LYS A 562 -24.43 -3.49 -19.05
N ASP A 563 -25.43 -3.12 -18.25
CA ASP A 563 -25.77 -1.72 -17.99
C ASP A 563 -24.63 -0.97 -17.29
N PHE A 564 -24.03 -1.58 -16.26
CA PHE A 564 -22.82 -1.04 -15.63
C PHE A 564 -21.70 -0.86 -16.66
N GLY A 565 -21.45 -1.87 -17.50
CA GLY A 565 -20.45 -1.80 -18.57
C GLY A 565 -20.71 -0.70 -19.60
N ASN A 566 -21.96 -0.47 -19.97
CA ASN A 566 -22.37 0.58 -20.91
C ASN A 566 -22.20 1.99 -20.31
N ILE A 567 -22.58 2.18 -19.04
CA ILE A 567 -22.38 3.44 -18.30
C ILE A 567 -20.88 3.68 -18.06
N ALA A 568 -20.12 2.66 -17.70
CA ALA A 568 -18.66 2.77 -17.58
C ALA A 568 -18.00 3.10 -18.93
N LYS A 569 -18.53 2.59 -20.06
CA LYS A 569 -18.03 2.85 -21.42
C LYS A 569 -18.19 4.30 -21.88
N SER A 570 -19.27 4.98 -21.52
CA SER A 570 -19.51 6.40 -21.87
C SER A 570 -18.70 7.40 -21.05
N ILE A 571 -17.94 6.92 -20.06
CA ILE A 571 -17.32 7.72 -18.99
C ILE A 571 -15.80 7.44 -18.95
N SER A 572 -14.99 8.44 -18.55
CA SER A 572 -13.52 8.33 -18.47
C SER A 572 -13.05 7.38 -17.33
N CYS A 573 -11.81 6.90 -17.36
CA CYS A 573 -11.31 5.98 -16.33
C CYS A 573 -10.98 6.66 -15.00
N ASP A 574 -10.64 7.95 -15.05
CA ASP A 574 -10.21 8.71 -13.88
C ASP A 574 -11.45 9.24 -13.16
N ILE A 575 -12.17 8.33 -12.50
CA ILE A 575 -13.43 8.57 -11.76
C ILE A 575 -13.33 9.77 -10.81
N TRP A 576 -12.17 9.94 -10.16
CA TRP A 576 -11.84 11.04 -9.28
C TRP A 576 -11.79 12.42 -9.98
N SER A 577 -11.51 12.46 -11.29
CA SER A 577 -11.40 13.70 -12.10
C SER A 577 -12.74 14.27 -12.58
N MET A 578 -13.83 13.52 -12.45
CA MET A 578 -15.13 13.90 -13.02
C MET A 578 -15.81 14.97 -12.17
N LYS A 579 -16.26 16.05 -12.82
CA LYS A 579 -17.11 17.04 -12.17
C LYS A 579 -18.46 16.44 -11.73
N ASN A 580 -19.14 15.72 -12.61
CA ASN A 580 -20.52 15.26 -12.45
C ASN A 580 -20.64 13.74 -12.20
N PHE A 581 -19.70 13.13 -11.47
CA PHE A 581 -19.70 11.66 -11.22
C PHE A 581 -21.05 11.19 -10.65
N HIS A 582 -21.57 11.88 -9.65
CA HIS A 582 -22.80 11.47 -8.96
C HIS A 582 -24.00 11.45 -9.92
N GLU A 583 -24.12 12.44 -10.81
CA GLU A 583 -25.21 12.52 -11.76
C GLU A 583 -25.08 11.51 -12.92
N LYS A 584 -23.92 11.46 -13.56
CA LYS A 584 -23.72 10.67 -14.80
C LYS A 584 -23.41 9.20 -14.58
N PHE A 585 -22.82 8.84 -13.44
CA PHE A 585 -22.47 7.44 -13.15
C PHE A 585 -23.41 6.85 -12.10
N HIS A 586 -23.47 7.44 -10.91
CA HIS A 586 -24.19 6.87 -9.77
C HIS A 586 -25.72 6.93 -9.99
N CYS A 587 -26.27 8.10 -10.32
CA CYS A 587 -27.70 8.26 -10.56
C CYS A 587 -28.18 7.56 -11.85
N GLU A 588 -27.38 7.51 -12.93
CA GLU A 588 -27.75 6.73 -14.12
C GLU A 588 -27.82 5.23 -13.86
N TYR A 589 -26.87 4.69 -13.08
CA TYR A 589 -26.92 3.28 -12.66
C TYR A 589 -28.16 2.99 -11.81
N HIS A 590 -28.39 3.75 -10.74
CA HIS A 590 -29.49 3.48 -9.80
C HIS A 590 -30.89 3.76 -10.39
N LYS A 591 -31.01 4.61 -11.42
CA LYS A 591 -32.25 4.76 -12.21
C LYS A 591 -32.66 3.45 -12.91
N LYS A 592 -31.70 2.64 -13.37
CA LYS A 592 -31.94 1.34 -14.01
C LYS A 592 -31.98 0.21 -12.98
N ASN A 593 -31.02 0.19 -12.08
CA ASN A 593 -30.70 -0.89 -11.16
C ASN A 593 -30.85 -0.41 -9.71
N ASN A 594 -32.09 -0.20 -9.27
CA ASN A 594 -32.39 0.32 -7.94
C ASN A 594 -32.13 -0.73 -6.85
N GLU A 595 -31.15 -0.48 -5.98
CA GLU A 595 -30.77 -1.38 -4.89
C GLU A 595 -31.65 -1.23 -3.65
N ARG A 596 -31.99 -2.37 -3.03
CA ARG A 596 -32.94 -2.47 -1.93
C ARG A 596 -32.37 -3.32 -0.80
N PHE A 597 -32.45 -2.83 0.44
CA PHE A 597 -31.73 -3.40 1.60
C PHE A 597 -32.63 -3.92 2.72
N PHE A 598 -33.95 -3.73 2.60
CA PHE A 598 -34.94 -4.01 3.64
C PHE A 598 -36.03 -5.00 3.17
N MET A 599 -35.67 -5.88 2.22
CA MET A 599 -36.50 -6.98 1.71
C MET A 599 -37.83 -6.51 1.09
N GLU A 600 -37.83 -5.31 0.53
CA GLU A 600 -38.94 -4.65 -0.17
C GLU A 600 -39.38 -5.41 -1.45
N GLY A 601 -38.71 -6.52 -1.80
CA GLY A 601 -39.13 -7.44 -2.84
C GLY A 601 -40.17 -8.47 -2.38
N LEU A 602 -40.31 -8.70 -1.06
CA LEU A 602 -41.32 -9.58 -0.48
C LEU A 602 -42.69 -8.90 -0.38
N ILE A 603 -42.74 -7.63 0.05
CA ILE A 603 -43.98 -6.87 0.18
C ILE A 603 -44.09 -5.89 -0.99
N LYS A 604 -44.84 -6.26 -2.04
CA LYS A 604 -45.09 -5.36 -3.17
C LYS A 604 -46.25 -4.38 -2.97
N ASP A 605 -47.22 -4.71 -2.12
CA ASP A 605 -48.56 -4.12 -2.23
C ASP A 605 -49.10 -3.36 -1.00
N TYR A 606 -48.41 -3.34 0.16
CA TYR A 606 -49.05 -2.90 1.43
C TYR A 606 -48.42 -1.80 2.27
N LEU A 607 -47.17 -1.42 2.06
CA LEU A 607 -46.57 -0.27 2.75
C LEU A 607 -45.70 0.51 1.76
N GLN A 608 -45.88 1.83 1.72
CA GLN A 608 -44.80 2.70 1.25
C GLN A 608 -43.56 2.36 2.09
N PRO A 609 -42.37 2.15 1.49
CA PRO A 609 -41.17 1.97 2.28
C PRO A 609 -41.04 3.18 3.19
N SER A 610 -40.88 2.95 4.49
CA SER A 610 -40.60 4.04 5.43
C SER A 610 -39.28 4.64 5.03
N MET A 611 -39.33 5.78 4.32
CA MET A 611 -38.17 6.48 3.76
C MET A 611 -37.15 6.79 4.87
N ASP A 612 -37.61 6.85 6.12
CA ASP A 612 -36.84 7.06 7.35
C ASP A 612 -35.79 6.00 7.70
N ARG A 613 -35.66 4.89 6.94
CA ARG A 613 -34.77 3.77 7.27
C ARG A 613 -33.54 3.58 6.39
N CYS A 614 -33.47 4.21 5.22
CA CYS A 614 -32.31 4.08 4.35
C CYS A 614 -31.26 5.16 4.68
N LEU A 615 -30.00 4.90 4.31
CA LEU A 615 -28.87 5.83 4.46
C LEU A 615 -28.45 6.35 3.08
N PRO A 616 -27.91 7.57 2.96
CA PRO A 616 -27.45 8.11 1.67
C PRO A 616 -26.24 7.35 1.12
N THR A 617 -26.40 6.80 -0.08
CA THR A 617 -25.29 6.35 -0.92
C THR A 617 -24.85 7.48 -1.85
N TYR A 618 -23.55 7.74 -1.91
CA TYR A 618 -22.92 8.71 -2.82
C TYR A 618 -22.17 8.00 -3.95
N TYR A 619 -21.60 6.83 -3.64
CA TYR A 619 -20.70 6.09 -4.51
C TYR A 619 -21.10 4.63 -4.71
N SER A 620 -21.60 3.94 -3.67
CA SER A 620 -21.78 2.47 -3.69
C SER A 620 -22.77 1.98 -4.74
N ASN A 621 -22.43 0.84 -5.35
CA ASN A 621 -23.34 -0.03 -6.08
C ASN A 621 -22.85 -1.50 -6.07
N MET A 622 -23.71 -2.44 -6.46
CA MET A 622 -23.45 -3.88 -6.43
C MET A 622 -22.24 -4.27 -7.28
N CYS A 623 -22.09 -3.70 -8.48
CA CYS A 623 -20.96 -3.99 -9.37
C CYS A 623 -19.62 -3.56 -8.76
N LEU A 624 -19.58 -2.41 -8.07
CA LEU A 624 -18.40 -1.95 -7.33
C LEU A 624 -18.11 -2.78 -6.08
N ARG A 625 -19.14 -3.30 -5.39
CA ARG A 625 -18.96 -4.24 -4.27
C ARG A 625 -18.51 -5.64 -4.71
N LEU A 626 -18.91 -6.07 -5.91
CA LEU A 626 -18.46 -7.34 -6.50
C LEU A 626 -16.99 -7.31 -6.92
N LEU A 627 -16.42 -6.14 -7.25
CA LEU A 627 -15.05 -6.00 -7.77
C LEU A 627 -13.96 -6.67 -6.89
N PRO A 628 -13.81 -6.34 -5.58
CA PRO A 628 -12.84 -7.02 -4.71
C PRO A 628 -13.12 -8.52 -4.52
N ILE A 629 -14.36 -8.95 -4.74
CA ILE A 629 -14.76 -10.35 -4.64
C ILE A 629 -14.40 -11.11 -5.92
N PHE A 630 -14.48 -10.47 -7.08
CA PHE A 630 -13.99 -11.01 -8.35
C PHE A 630 -12.46 -11.19 -8.36
N GLU A 631 -11.69 -10.29 -7.74
CA GLU A 631 -10.25 -10.49 -7.51
C GLU A 631 -9.96 -11.80 -6.76
N LEU A 632 -10.70 -12.03 -5.67
CA LEU A 632 -10.61 -13.25 -4.87
C LEU A 632 -11.07 -14.47 -5.65
N ILE A 633 -12.23 -14.42 -6.33
CA ILE A 633 -12.76 -15.52 -7.14
C ILE A 633 -11.77 -15.94 -8.23
N ILE A 634 -11.16 -14.99 -8.94
CA ILE A 634 -10.18 -15.26 -9.99
C ILE A 634 -8.92 -15.90 -9.39
N SER A 635 -8.44 -15.38 -8.25
CA SER A 635 -7.35 -16.01 -7.48
C SER A 635 -7.69 -17.46 -7.13
N ARG A 636 -8.90 -17.68 -6.59
CA ARG A 636 -9.43 -18.99 -6.18
C ARG A 636 -9.58 -19.98 -7.34
N MET A 637 -9.89 -19.49 -8.53
CA MET A 637 -9.96 -20.30 -9.75
C MET A 637 -8.56 -20.80 -10.17
N PHE A 638 -7.49 -20.03 -9.97
CA PHE A 638 -6.14 -20.47 -10.34
C PHE A 638 -5.57 -21.60 -9.47
N GLU A 639 -6.09 -21.82 -8.27
CA GLU A 639 -5.65 -22.96 -7.45
C GLU A 639 -6.17 -24.31 -7.94
N HIS A 640 -7.30 -24.33 -8.66
CA HIS A 640 -8.00 -25.52 -9.10
C HIS A 640 -8.09 -25.68 -10.63
N MET A 641 -7.73 -24.63 -11.40
CA MET A 641 -7.70 -24.60 -12.87
C MET A 641 -9.02 -25.07 -13.54
N PRO A 642 -10.10 -24.26 -13.49
CA PRO A 642 -11.40 -24.62 -14.05
C PRO A 642 -11.38 -24.82 -15.57
N ASN A 643 -12.41 -25.50 -16.07
CA ASN A 643 -12.64 -25.74 -17.50
C ASN A 643 -12.60 -24.44 -18.30
N ALA A 644 -11.92 -24.46 -19.46
CA ALA A 644 -11.74 -23.33 -20.36
C ALA A 644 -13.01 -22.51 -20.58
N ARG A 645 -14.15 -23.18 -20.84
CA ARG A 645 -15.46 -22.54 -21.08
C ARG A 645 -15.92 -21.62 -19.94
N ILE A 646 -15.57 -21.96 -18.70
CA ILE A 646 -15.92 -21.15 -17.53
C ILE A 646 -15.06 -19.89 -17.52
N VAL A 647 -13.75 -20.01 -17.77
CA VAL A 647 -12.84 -18.85 -17.83
C VAL A 647 -13.19 -17.94 -18.99
N ASP A 648 -13.46 -18.49 -20.18
CA ASP A 648 -13.89 -17.76 -21.38
C ASP A 648 -15.14 -16.90 -21.16
N THR A 649 -15.94 -17.20 -20.13
CA THR A 649 -17.19 -16.50 -19.80
C THR A 649 -17.05 -15.58 -18.58
N VAL A 650 -16.36 -16.03 -17.53
CA VAL A 650 -16.09 -15.22 -16.31
C VAL A 650 -15.16 -14.05 -16.64
N LEU A 651 -14.16 -14.26 -17.51
CA LEU A 651 -13.12 -13.27 -17.76
C LEU A 651 -13.64 -12.02 -18.49
N PRO A 652 -14.43 -12.07 -19.59
CA PRO A 652 -15.03 -10.87 -20.19
C PRO A 652 -15.90 -10.04 -19.22
N ILE A 653 -16.50 -10.72 -18.24
CA ILE A 653 -17.34 -10.09 -17.22
C ILE A 653 -16.47 -9.41 -16.15
N ALA A 654 -15.40 -10.08 -15.70
CA ALA A 654 -14.38 -9.45 -14.87
C ALA A 654 -13.74 -8.24 -15.55
N GLN A 655 -13.40 -8.33 -16.85
CA GLN A 655 -12.89 -7.21 -17.65
C GLN A 655 -13.83 -5.99 -17.64
N THR A 656 -15.14 -6.24 -17.75
CA THR A 656 -16.17 -5.19 -17.71
C THR A 656 -16.21 -4.48 -16.34
N LEU A 657 -16.09 -5.23 -15.24
CA LEU A 657 -16.01 -4.67 -13.89
C LEU A 657 -14.67 -3.96 -13.64
N PHE A 658 -13.56 -4.52 -14.12
CA PHE A 658 -12.20 -4.04 -13.89
C PHE A 658 -11.90 -2.68 -14.53
N ARG A 659 -12.76 -2.17 -15.43
CA ARG A 659 -12.72 -0.78 -15.90
C ARG A 659 -12.85 0.26 -14.76
N ALA A 660 -13.47 -0.12 -13.63
CA ALA A 660 -13.60 0.71 -12.43
C ALA A 660 -12.63 0.31 -11.29
N HIS A 661 -11.63 -0.54 -11.56
CA HIS A 661 -10.70 -1.05 -10.55
C HIS A 661 -9.69 0.02 -10.10
N ALA A 662 -9.48 0.15 -8.79
CA ALA A 662 -8.54 1.13 -8.23
C ALA A 662 -7.07 0.73 -8.46
N ALA A 663 -6.70 -0.52 -8.15
CA ALA A 663 -5.33 -1.06 -8.25
C ALA A 663 -5.17 -2.32 -9.15
N PRO A 664 -5.52 -2.25 -10.45
CA PRO A 664 -5.55 -3.43 -11.32
C PRO A 664 -4.17 -3.97 -11.72
N VAL A 665 -3.14 -3.12 -11.80
CA VAL A 665 -1.76 -3.58 -12.07
C VAL A 665 -1.23 -4.33 -10.85
N THR A 666 -1.53 -3.83 -9.65
CA THR A 666 -1.21 -4.48 -8.38
C THR A 666 -1.89 -5.86 -8.26
N PHE A 667 -3.19 -5.96 -8.60
CA PHE A 667 -3.93 -7.22 -8.64
C PHE A 667 -3.28 -8.24 -9.60
N LEU A 668 -2.96 -7.83 -10.83
CA LEU A 668 -2.29 -8.70 -11.81
C LEU A 668 -0.93 -9.17 -11.30
N TYR A 669 -0.09 -8.24 -10.81
CA TYR A 669 1.24 -8.56 -10.31
C TYR A 669 1.18 -9.58 -9.17
N HIS A 670 0.38 -9.33 -8.13
CA HIS A 670 0.22 -10.27 -7.01
C HIS A 670 -0.26 -11.65 -7.47
N THR A 671 -1.25 -11.70 -8.37
CA THR A 671 -1.84 -12.95 -8.84
C THR A 671 -0.86 -13.77 -9.68
N LEU A 672 -0.14 -13.12 -10.59
CA LEU A 672 0.85 -13.77 -11.48
C LEU A 672 2.10 -14.22 -10.72
N PHE A 673 2.54 -13.44 -9.73
CA PHE A 673 3.68 -13.79 -8.87
C PHE A 673 3.37 -15.01 -8.00
N VAL A 674 2.24 -14.99 -7.28
CA VAL A 674 1.87 -16.04 -6.31
C VAL A 674 1.53 -17.36 -7.00
N TYR A 675 0.83 -17.33 -8.13
CA TYR A 675 0.42 -18.54 -8.85
C TYR A 675 1.34 -18.91 -10.02
N GLU A 676 2.58 -18.40 -10.05
CA GLU A 676 3.59 -18.66 -11.10
C GLU A 676 3.69 -20.15 -11.44
N LYS A 677 3.93 -20.99 -10.42
CA LYS A 677 4.08 -22.46 -10.57
C LYS A 677 2.88 -23.12 -11.27
N LYS A 678 1.64 -22.64 -11.02
CA LYS A 678 0.40 -23.16 -11.64
C LYS A 678 0.11 -22.55 -13.03
N LEU A 679 0.58 -21.32 -13.27
CA LEU A 679 0.33 -20.55 -14.51
C LEU A 679 1.43 -20.67 -15.58
N ARG A 680 2.60 -21.26 -15.24
CA ARG A 680 3.77 -21.38 -16.14
C ARG A 680 3.42 -22.01 -17.49
N GLU A 681 2.80 -23.18 -17.46
CA GLU A 681 2.42 -23.96 -18.66
C GLU A 681 1.07 -23.53 -19.28
N LYS A 682 0.36 -22.59 -18.65
CA LYS A 682 -1.01 -22.20 -19.02
C LYS A 682 -1.02 -20.85 -19.73
N SER A 683 -0.19 -20.74 -20.76
CA SER A 683 0.10 -19.51 -21.51
C SER A 683 -1.17 -18.80 -21.99
N THR A 684 -2.11 -19.50 -22.64
CA THR A 684 -3.35 -18.92 -23.17
C THR A 684 -4.17 -18.20 -22.09
N PHE A 685 -4.47 -18.89 -20.98
CA PHE A 685 -5.23 -18.32 -19.86
C PHE A 685 -4.56 -17.10 -19.25
N ARG A 686 -3.25 -17.19 -19.03
CA ARG A 686 -2.45 -16.11 -18.45
C ARG A 686 -2.40 -14.90 -19.38
N GLN A 687 -2.22 -15.12 -20.68
CA GLN A 687 -2.26 -14.07 -21.69
C GLN A 687 -3.65 -13.42 -21.76
N SER A 688 -4.73 -14.19 -21.81
CA SER A 688 -6.10 -13.66 -21.80
C SER A 688 -6.40 -12.82 -20.56
N LEU A 689 -5.95 -13.24 -19.36
CA LEU A 689 -6.09 -12.46 -18.13
C LEU A 689 -5.36 -11.11 -18.25
N ILE A 690 -4.08 -11.14 -18.64
CA ILE A 690 -3.24 -9.96 -18.77
C ILE A 690 -3.84 -8.98 -19.79
N ILE A 691 -4.17 -9.44 -21.01
CA ILE A 691 -4.74 -8.60 -22.06
C ILE A 691 -6.11 -8.07 -21.66
N GLY A 692 -6.94 -8.89 -21.00
CA GLY A 692 -8.26 -8.49 -20.56
C GLY A 692 -8.24 -7.34 -19.56
N THR A 693 -7.41 -7.46 -18.53
CA THR A 693 -7.30 -6.44 -17.49
C THR A 693 -6.51 -5.22 -17.99
N LEU A 694 -5.37 -5.42 -18.67
CA LEU A 694 -4.55 -4.31 -19.17
C LEU A 694 -5.16 -3.59 -20.39
N GLY A 695 -5.86 -4.29 -21.28
CA GLY A 695 -6.37 -3.70 -22.53
C GLY A 695 -7.35 -2.56 -22.28
N ASN A 696 -8.23 -2.70 -21.29
CA ASN A 696 -9.13 -1.65 -20.83
C ASN A 696 -8.36 -0.43 -20.28
N ILE A 697 -7.29 -0.64 -19.53
CA ILE A 697 -6.48 0.43 -18.93
C ILE A 697 -5.64 1.11 -20.01
N TYR A 698 -5.08 0.34 -20.95
CA TYR A 698 -4.25 0.82 -22.06
C TYR A 698 -5.03 1.78 -22.96
N GLN A 699 -6.23 1.39 -23.42
CA GLN A 699 -7.10 2.25 -24.24
C GLN A 699 -7.44 3.58 -23.56
N MET A 700 -7.58 3.57 -22.23
CA MET A 700 -8.14 4.68 -21.47
C MET A 700 -7.06 5.63 -20.87
N ARG A 701 -5.90 5.11 -20.46
CA ARG A 701 -4.79 5.87 -19.85
C ARG A 701 -3.56 6.04 -20.75
N LYS A 702 -3.56 5.50 -21.97
CA LYS A 702 -2.44 5.56 -22.94
C LYS A 702 -1.09 5.18 -22.33
N MET A 703 -1.02 3.98 -21.75
CA MET A 703 0.15 3.45 -21.04
C MET A 703 1.33 3.04 -21.96
N GLU A 704 1.47 3.70 -23.11
CA GLU A 704 2.56 3.52 -24.10
C GLU A 704 3.95 3.62 -23.45
N TRP A 705 4.09 4.41 -22.38
CA TRP A 705 5.35 4.55 -21.64
C TRP A 705 5.63 3.42 -20.63
N CYS A 706 4.63 2.62 -20.23
CA CYS A 706 4.82 1.47 -19.33
C CYS A 706 5.24 0.18 -20.07
N PHE A 707 4.69 -0.05 -21.27
CA PHE A 707 4.79 -1.33 -22.00
C PHE A 707 5.64 -1.23 -23.26
N SER A 708 6.35 -2.27 -23.70
CA SER A 708 7.10 -2.19 -24.96
C SER A 708 6.21 -1.88 -26.17
N ASN A 709 6.78 -1.29 -27.21
CA ASN A 709 6.05 -0.99 -28.45
C ASN A 709 5.49 -2.28 -29.08
N HIS A 710 6.21 -3.41 -28.97
CA HIS A 710 5.77 -4.70 -29.48
C HIS A 710 4.58 -5.27 -28.69
N PHE A 711 4.63 -5.22 -27.35
CA PHE A 711 3.51 -5.66 -26.51
C PHE A 711 2.29 -4.74 -26.66
N THR A 712 2.53 -3.45 -26.79
CA THR A 712 1.52 -2.42 -27.07
C THR A 712 0.78 -2.68 -28.38
N LEU A 713 1.51 -2.86 -29.50
CA LEU A 713 0.91 -3.20 -30.80
C LEU A 713 0.14 -4.53 -30.77
N TYR A 714 0.61 -5.51 -29.98
CA TYR A 714 -0.09 -6.76 -29.78
C TYR A 714 -1.44 -6.55 -29.07
N ILE A 715 -1.47 -5.76 -27.99
CA ILE A 715 -2.71 -5.39 -27.28
C ILE A 715 -3.67 -4.64 -28.21
N GLU A 716 -3.19 -3.67 -29.00
CA GLU A 716 -4.03 -2.94 -29.96
C GLU A 716 -4.64 -3.85 -31.02
N ASN A 717 -3.86 -4.77 -31.58
CA ASN A 717 -4.35 -5.72 -32.59
C ASN A 717 -5.37 -6.69 -31.99
N TYR A 718 -5.14 -7.18 -30.77
CA TYR A 718 -6.11 -8.02 -30.06
C TYR A 718 -7.44 -7.29 -29.84
N LEU A 719 -7.39 -6.03 -29.39
CA LEU A 719 -8.58 -5.23 -29.11
C LEU A 719 -9.34 -4.80 -30.38
N ARG A 720 -8.66 -4.66 -31.52
CA ARG A 720 -9.29 -4.34 -32.82
C ARG A 720 -10.03 -5.52 -33.46
N LEU A 721 -9.73 -6.76 -33.05
CA LEU A 721 -10.29 -7.97 -33.67
C LEU A 721 -11.63 -8.43 -33.09
N ASP A 722 -12.14 -7.77 -32.06
CA ASP A 722 -13.52 -7.83 -31.53
C ASP A 722 -14.19 -9.24 -31.59
N GLY A 723 -13.44 -10.26 -31.16
CA GLY A 723 -13.91 -11.65 -31.05
C GLY A 723 -13.49 -12.63 -32.16
N ASP A 724 -12.70 -12.23 -33.17
CA ASP A 724 -12.19 -13.18 -34.18
C ASP A 724 -11.16 -14.14 -33.54
N LYS A 725 -11.55 -15.40 -33.35
CA LYS A 725 -10.87 -16.40 -32.50
C LYS A 725 -9.55 -16.96 -33.06
N ARG A 726 -8.84 -16.21 -33.90
CA ARG A 726 -7.51 -16.60 -34.36
C ARG A 726 -6.51 -16.26 -33.25
N PRO A 727 -5.67 -17.20 -32.79
CA PRO A 727 -4.61 -16.85 -31.87
C PRO A 727 -3.64 -15.90 -32.58
N LEU A 728 -3.67 -14.62 -32.21
CA LEU A 728 -2.64 -13.68 -32.64
C LEU A 728 -1.31 -14.23 -32.13
N GLN A 729 -0.37 -14.55 -33.01
CA GLN A 729 0.88 -15.15 -32.57
C GLN A 729 1.64 -14.13 -31.72
N SER A 730 1.80 -14.42 -30.42
CA SER A 730 2.57 -13.58 -29.50
C SER A 730 3.97 -13.37 -30.07
N PRO A 731 4.52 -12.14 -30.05
CA PRO A 731 5.84 -11.88 -30.61
C PRO A 731 6.92 -12.69 -29.87
N ILE A 732 8.03 -12.96 -30.57
CA ILE A 732 9.15 -13.73 -30.04
C ILE A 732 9.95 -12.86 -29.08
N PHE A 733 10.08 -13.29 -27.83
CA PHE A 733 10.89 -12.61 -26.83
C PHE A 733 12.35 -13.07 -26.93
N ASN A 734 13.24 -12.16 -27.35
CA ASN A 734 14.68 -12.43 -27.55
C ASN A 734 15.56 -11.48 -26.71
N SER A 735 16.88 -11.68 -26.69
CA SER A 735 17.79 -10.85 -25.87
C SER A 735 17.78 -9.37 -26.29
N ARG A 736 17.48 -9.06 -27.56
CA ARG A 736 17.30 -7.68 -28.02
C ARG A 736 16.09 -7.04 -27.34
N TYR A 737 14.95 -7.71 -27.36
CA TYR A 737 13.72 -7.30 -26.66
C TYR A 737 13.97 -7.10 -25.17
N ALA A 738 14.65 -8.04 -24.52
CA ALA A 738 15.01 -7.96 -23.10
C ALA A 738 15.84 -6.70 -22.79
N ILE A 739 16.84 -6.39 -23.63
CA ILE A 739 17.67 -5.19 -23.51
C ILE A 739 16.89 -3.92 -23.85
N ASP A 740 15.93 -3.96 -24.78
CA ASP A 740 15.04 -2.83 -25.08
C ASP A 740 14.07 -2.53 -23.91
N LEU A 741 13.63 -3.53 -23.14
CA LEU A 741 12.92 -3.32 -21.86
C LEU A 741 13.82 -2.65 -20.81
N LEU A 742 15.07 -3.12 -20.65
CA LEU A 742 16.04 -2.49 -19.76
C LEU A 742 16.38 -1.06 -20.21
N HIS A 743 16.50 -0.83 -21.51
CA HIS A 743 16.68 0.50 -22.10
C HIS A 743 15.52 1.40 -21.71
N LYS A 744 14.27 0.92 -21.76
CA LYS A 744 13.10 1.69 -21.36
C LYS A 744 13.15 2.13 -19.90
N LEU A 745 13.51 1.21 -18.98
CA LEU A 745 13.71 1.55 -17.56
C LEU A 745 14.85 2.56 -17.39
N VAL A 746 15.98 2.35 -18.06
CA VAL A 746 17.15 3.25 -17.98
C VAL A 746 16.86 4.64 -18.54
N TYR A 747 16.21 4.72 -19.70
CA TYR A 747 15.83 5.97 -20.35
C TYR A 747 14.82 6.74 -19.49
N PHE A 748 13.74 6.09 -19.06
CA PHE A 748 12.73 6.74 -18.25
C PHE A 748 13.28 7.19 -16.88
N TYR A 749 13.99 6.30 -16.17
CA TYR A 749 14.46 6.58 -14.81
C TYR A 749 15.72 7.48 -14.77
N PHE A 750 16.75 7.21 -15.58
CA PHE A 750 18.03 7.92 -15.49
C PHE A 750 18.22 9.04 -16.52
N ILE A 751 17.40 9.11 -17.57
CA ILE A 751 17.47 10.20 -18.57
C ILE A 751 16.28 11.12 -18.40
N PHE A 752 15.03 10.63 -18.48
CA PHE A 752 13.86 11.50 -18.43
C PHE A 752 13.62 12.13 -17.04
N LEU A 753 13.64 11.35 -15.95
CA LEU A 753 13.45 11.89 -14.60
C LEU A 753 14.67 12.66 -14.03
N ASN A 754 15.87 12.41 -14.54
CA ASN A 754 17.13 12.89 -13.93
C ASN A 754 17.95 13.87 -14.81
N SER A 755 17.67 13.99 -16.11
CA SER A 755 18.41 14.90 -16.99
C SER A 755 17.61 16.14 -17.35
N ARG A 756 18.33 17.25 -17.58
CA ARG A 756 17.79 18.49 -18.17
C ARG A 756 17.52 18.30 -19.67
N ALA A 757 16.80 17.24 -20.04
CA ALA A 757 16.35 17.07 -21.41
C ALA A 757 15.51 18.30 -21.80
N PRO A 758 15.80 18.98 -22.93
CA PRO A 758 15.06 20.17 -23.30
C PRO A 758 13.57 19.81 -23.47
N ILE A 759 12.70 20.63 -22.87
CA ILE A 759 11.22 20.51 -22.86
C ILE A 759 10.61 20.64 -24.28
N TYR A 760 11.45 20.68 -25.32
CA TYR A 760 11.13 20.98 -26.71
C TYR A 760 10.76 19.75 -27.57
N GLU A 761 10.94 18.52 -27.09
CA GLU A 761 10.25 17.38 -27.70
C GLU A 761 8.77 17.43 -27.33
N LYS A 762 7.98 17.93 -28.29
CA LYS A 762 6.52 18.11 -28.24
C LYS A 762 5.78 16.78 -28.07
N ASN A 763 5.82 16.20 -26.88
CA ASN A 763 4.93 15.12 -26.44
C ASN A 763 4.78 15.08 -24.90
N SER A 764 5.02 16.20 -24.22
CA SER A 764 4.75 16.38 -22.77
C SER A 764 3.29 16.13 -22.36
N TYR A 765 2.36 16.05 -23.32
CA TYR A 765 0.97 15.62 -23.11
C TYR A 765 0.77 14.10 -22.91
N GLN A 766 1.74 13.23 -23.25
CA GLN A 766 1.61 11.77 -23.10
C GLN A 766 1.77 11.25 -21.66
N TYR A 767 2.23 12.08 -20.71
CA TYR A 767 2.67 11.64 -19.38
C TYR A 767 1.90 12.28 -18.21
N ASN A 768 0.76 12.92 -18.50
CA ASN A 768 0.01 13.74 -17.54
C ASN A 768 -0.88 12.91 -16.58
N ILE A 769 -0.27 11.94 -15.90
CA ILE A 769 -0.91 11.07 -14.91
C ILE A 769 -0.83 11.74 -13.54
N ASP A 770 -1.97 11.95 -12.88
CA ASP A 770 -2.00 12.48 -11.51
C ASP A 770 -1.61 11.39 -10.51
N TRP A 771 -0.37 11.47 -10.04
CA TRP A 771 0.22 10.55 -9.08
C TRP A 771 -0.40 10.62 -7.68
N ARG A 772 -1.43 11.43 -7.40
CA ARG A 772 -2.18 11.39 -6.11
C ARG A 772 -3.17 10.23 -6.06
N TYR A 773 -3.83 9.93 -7.19
CA TYR A 773 -4.99 9.02 -7.25
C TYR A 773 -4.70 7.66 -7.88
N ASN A 774 -3.50 7.46 -8.40
CA ASN A 774 -3.08 6.17 -8.96
C ASN A 774 -2.60 5.19 -7.88
N GLU A 775 -2.68 3.90 -8.19
CA GLU A 775 -2.33 2.81 -7.27
C GLU A 775 -0.87 2.87 -6.77
N PHE A 776 0.05 3.40 -7.58
CA PHE A 776 1.47 3.57 -7.24
C PHE A 776 1.82 5.03 -6.94
N ALA A 777 2.64 5.24 -5.91
CA ALA A 777 3.06 6.57 -5.45
C ALA A 777 3.91 7.38 -6.45
N ASN A 778 4.55 6.70 -7.41
CA ASN A 778 5.47 7.30 -8.37
C ASN A 778 5.51 6.46 -9.66
N PRO A 779 5.94 7.05 -10.79
CA PRO A 779 5.99 6.33 -12.07
C PRO A 779 6.99 5.17 -12.09
N SER A 780 8.09 5.25 -11.33
CA SER A 780 9.13 4.23 -11.30
C SER A 780 8.59 2.88 -10.77
N LEU A 781 7.77 2.94 -9.72
CA LEU A 781 7.14 1.76 -9.14
C LEU A 781 6.12 1.14 -10.09
N GLN A 782 5.30 1.97 -10.76
CA GLN A 782 4.37 1.49 -11.80
C GLN A 782 5.10 0.83 -12.96
N LEU A 783 6.18 1.45 -13.45
CA LEU A 783 6.98 0.92 -14.56
C LEU A 783 7.54 -0.47 -14.24
N ILE A 784 8.11 -0.67 -13.05
CA ILE A 784 8.65 -1.98 -12.63
C ILE A 784 7.55 -3.05 -12.60
N HIS A 785 6.37 -2.75 -12.05
CA HIS A 785 5.25 -3.70 -12.01
C HIS A 785 4.70 -4.02 -13.41
N CYS A 786 4.57 -3.01 -14.28
CA CYS A 786 4.15 -3.21 -15.67
C CYS A 786 5.15 -4.05 -16.47
N LEU A 787 6.46 -3.82 -16.29
CA LEU A 787 7.53 -4.62 -16.92
C LEU A 787 7.51 -6.06 -16.40
N ALA A 788 7.30 -6.29 -15.10
CA ALA A 788 7.16 -7.64 -14.55
C ALA A 788 5.95 -8.38 -15.14
N ILE A 789 4.80 -7.71 -15.31
CA ILE A 789 3.60 -8.29 -15.95
C ILE A 789 3.84 -8.59 -17.45
N GLU A 790 4.58 -7.73 -18.16
CA GLU A 790 4.99 -7.99 -19.53
C GLU A 790 5.92 -9.20 -19.63
N ILE A 791 6.86 -9.38 -18.69
CA ILE A 791 7.71 -10.58 -18.60
C ILE A 791 6.87 -11.84 -18.27
N PHE A 792 5.89 -11.73 -17.37
CA PHE A 792 4.94 -12.81 -17.09
C PHE A 792 4.15 -13.22 -18.35
N PHE A 793 3.77 -12.29 -19.22
CA PHE A 793 3.04 -12.61 -20.47
C PHE A 793 3.75 -13.64 -21.35
N TYR A 794 5.09 -13.57 -21.48
CA TYR A 794 5.90 -14.43 -22.36
C TYR A 794 6.33 -15.79 -21.75
N THR A 795 6.04 -16.03 -20.47
CA THR A 795 6.55 -17.20 -19.74
C THR A 795 6.02 -18.53 -20.31
N GLY A 796 6.91 -19.50 -20.55
CA GLY A 796 6.52 -20.79 -21.14
C GLY A 796 6.33 -20.78 -22.68
N GLN A 797 6.79 -19.74 -23.39
CA GLN A 797 7.19 -19.92 -24.78
C GLN A 797 8.42 -20.83 -24.86
N GLU A 798 8.55 -21.65 -25.91
CA GLU A 798 9.58 -22.71 -26.05
C GLU A 798 11.03 -22.21 -25.88
N ASN A 799 11.31 -20.96 -26.25
CA ASN A 799 12.65 -20.36 -26.18
C ASN A 799 12.82 -19.34 -25.02
N PHE A 800 11.83 -19.20 -24.13
CA PHE A 800 11.87 -18.21 -23.06
C PHE A 800 12.66 -18.71 -21.84
N ASN A 801 13.94 -18.35 -21.78
CA ASN A 801 14.78 -18.52 -20.59
C ASN A 801 15.19 -17.13 -20.04
N PRO A 802 14.59 -16.64 -18.94
CA PRO A 802 14.78 -15.27 -18.49
C PRO A 802 16.22 -14.95 -18.10
N TRP A 803 16.95 -15.88 -17.47
CA TRP A 803 18.37 -15.72 -17.18
C TRP A 803 19.22 -15.51 -18.45
N LYS A 804 19.04 -16.38 -19.45
CA LYS A 804 19.77 -16.28 -20.74
C LYS A 804 19.43 -15.01 -21.52
N LEU A 805 18.21 -14.51 -21.37
CA LEU A 805 17.71 -13.32 -22.07
C LEU A 805 18.17 -12.01 -21.41
N PHE A 806 18.16 -11.94 -20.07
CA PHE A 806 18.48 -10.72 -19.32
C PHE A 806 19.89 -10.68 -18.75
N ALA A 807 20.41 -11.75 -18.15
CA ALA A 807 21.66 -11.73 -17.39
C ALA A 807 22.90 -12.12 -18.23
N GLU A 808 22.77 -13.15 -19.06
CA GLU A 808 23.90 -13.67 -19.85
C GLU A 808 24.54 -12.62 -20.79
N PRO A 809 23.81 -11.69 -21.45
CA PRO A 809 24.42 -10.62 -22.26
C PRO A 809 25.39 -9.71 -21.49
N PHE A 810 25.20 -9.51 -20.18
CA PHE A 810 26.13 -8.77 -19.34
C PHE A 810 27.41 -9.56 -19.05
N ILE A 811 27.29 -10.88 -18.91
CA ILE A 811 28.37 -11.83 -18.61
C ILE A 811 29.28 -12.03 -19.84
N THR A 812 28.69 -12.12 -21.03
CA THR A 812 29.41 -12.26 -22.31
C THR A 812 29.88 -10.93 -22.92
N ALA A 813 29.61 -9.80 -22.27
CA ALA A 813 29.89 -8.45 -22.76
C ALA A 813 29.32 -8.18 -24.17
N ASP A 814 28.03 -8.48 -24.36
CA ASP A 814 27.33 -8.34 -25.64
C ASP A 814 27.28 -6.87 -26.12
N VAL A 815 27.51 -6.66 -27.41
CA VAL A 815 27.53 -5.36 -28.10
C VAL A 815 26.17 -4.63 -28.00
N LEU A 816 25.09 -5.37 -27.70
CA LEU A 816 23.76 -4.81 -27.48
C LEU A 816 23.67 -3.82 -26.31
N ILE A 817 24.58 -3.87 -25.33
CA ILE A 817 24.53 -3.03 -24.11
C ILE A 817 25.44 -1.79 -24.25
N PRO A 818 24.91 -0.55 -24.19
CA PRO A 818 25.74 0.66 -24.31
C PRO A 818 26.73 0.84 -23.14
N ARG A 819 28.03 0.62 -23.39
CA ARG A 819 29.11 0.76 -22.38
C ARG A 819 29.02 2.04 -21.54
N ALA A 820 28.74 3.19 -22.17
CA ALA A 820 28.63 4.50 -21.51
C ALA A 820 27.59 4.56 -20.37
N ASN A 821 26.59 3.68 -20.38
CA ASN A 821 25.56 3.59 -19.34
C ASN A 821 25.49 2.19 -18.70
N TYR A 822 26.48 1.31 -18.90
CA TYR A 822 26.44 -0.12 -18.52
C TYR A 822 25.96 -0.35 -17.07
N LEU A 823 26.51 0.39 -16.09
CA LEU A 823 26.10 0.28 -14.68
C LEU A 823 24.61 0.60 -14.44
N LYS A 824 24.00 1.46 -15.23
CA LYS A 824 22.55 1.77 -15.16
C LYS A 824 21.71 0.61 -15.68
N TYR A 825 22.15 -0.05 -16.75
CA TYR A 825 21.50 -1.26 -17.28
C TYR A 825 21.66 -2.45 -16.34
N LEU A 826 22.84 -2.59 -15.73
CA LEU A 826 23.10 -3.61 -14.71
C LEU A 826 22.15 -3.42 -13.50
N ASN A 827 22.06 -2.19 -13.00
CA ASN A 827 21.12 -1.82 -11.94
C ASN A 827 19.65 -2.07 -12.33
N ALA A 828 19.27 -1.76 -13.57
CA ALA A 828 17.92 -2.04 -14.10
C ALA A 828 17.62 -3.53 -14.15
N MET A 829 18.59 -4.36 -14.57
CA MET A 829 18.47 -5.82 -14.57
C MET A 829 18.29 -6.38 -13.14
N GLY A 830 19.04 -5.86 -12.17
CA GLY A 830 18.87 -6.23 -10.75
C GLY A 830 17.48 -5.87 -10.21
N LEU A 831 16.97 -4.67 -10.52
CA LEU A 831 15.61 -4.25 -10.17
C LEU A 831 14.54 -5.16 -10.79
N VAL A 832 14.68 -5.51 -12.08
CA VAL A 832 13.74 -6.42 -12.76
C VAL A 832 13.73 -7.79 -12.09
N PHE A 833 14.89 -8.40 -11.80
CA PHE A 833 14.92 -9.70 -11.12
C PHE A 833 14.35 -9.65 -9.69
N SER A 834 14.53 -8.55 -8.96
CA SER A 834 13.95 -8.39 -7.61
C SER A 834 12.41 -8.33 -7.60
N ALA A 835 11.78 -8.03 -8.73
CA ALA A 835 10.32 -8.01 -8.92
C ALA A 835 9.78 -9.31 -9.54
N LEU A 836 10.59 -10.38 -9.62
CA LEU A 836 10.20 -11.65 -10.25
C LEU A 836 10.38 -12.84 -9.27
N PRO A 837 9.51 -13.87 -9.35
CA PRO A 837 9.65 -15.11 -8.58
C PRO A 837 10.99 -15.83 -8.79
N GLU A 838 11.33 -16.73 -7.88
CA GLU A 838 12.58 -17.51 -7.90
C GLU A 838 12.88 -18.16 -9.26
N TYR A 839 11.87 -18.68 -9.96
CA TYR A 839 12.04 -19.29 -11.28
C TYR A 839 12.86 -18.42 -12.26
N TYR A 840 12.67 -17.10 -12.24
CA TYR A 840 13.28 -16.20 -13.23
C TYR A 840 14.77 -15.98 -13.02
N TRP A 841 15.26 -16.10 -11.78
CA TRP A 841 16.68 -15.91 -11.42
C TRP A 841 17.37 -17.17 -10.89
N SER A 842 16.66 -18.28 -10.65
CA SER A 842 17.21 -19.55 -10.14
C SER A 842 18.42 -20.09 -10.92
N ASN A 843 18.47 -19.89 -12.24
CA ASN A 843 19.62 -20.25 -13.09
C ASN A 843 20.94 -19.55 -12.68
N LEU A 844 20.90 -18.48 -11.88
CA LEU A 844 22.06 -17.88 -11.21
C LEU A 844 22.92 -18.94 -10.51
N PHE A 845 22.30 -19.92 -9.85
CA PHE A 845 22.98 -20.93 -9.05
C PHE A 845 23.73 -21.95 -9.90
N GLU A 846 23.15 -22.40 -11.02
CA GLU A 846 23.86 -23.23 -11.99
C GLU A 846 24.98 -22.46 -12.71
N ARG A 847 24.74 -21.18 -13.05
CA ARG A 847 25.78 -20.34 -13.66
C ARG A 847 26.93 -20.09 -12.69
N MET A 848 26.64 -19.91 -11.40
CA MET A 848 27.64 -19.81 -10.34
C MET A 848 28.53 -21.05 -10.30
N TYR A 849 27.93 -22.25 -10.25
CA TYR A 849 28.68 -23.52 -10.29
C TYR A 849 29.64 -23.58 -11.48
N GLN A 850 29.16 -23.25 -12.69
CA GLN A 850 29.99 -23.19 -13.91
C GLN A 850 31.15 -22.18 -13.83
N ILE A 851 30.95 -21.03 -13.17
CA ILE A 851 32.01 -20.01 -12.99
C ILE A 851 33.06 -20.49 -11.98
N PHE A 852 32.66 -21.19 -10.91
CA PHE A 852 33.59 -21.78 -9.93
C PHE A 852 34.47 -22.90 -10.53
N GLU A 853 33.97 -23.64 -11.54
CA GLU A 853 34.75 -24.62 -12.30
C GLU A 853 35.46 -24.05 -13.54
N HIS A 854 35.32 -22.74 -13.82
CA HIS A 854 35.75 -22.19 -15.10
C HIS A 854 37.28 -22.19 -15.26
N PRO A 855 37.83 -22.61 -16.42
CA PRO A 855 39.28 -22.69 -16.62
C PRO A 855 40.04 -21.38 -16.40
N LEU A 856 39.42 -20.22 -16.64
CA LEU A 856 40.04 -18.92 -16.36
C LEU A 856 40.30 -18.70 -14.86
N LEU A 857 39.44 -19.20 -13.98
CA LEU A 857 39.61 -19.07 -12.53
C LEU A 857 40.64 -20.09 -12.01
N LEU A 858 40.55 -21.33 -12.48
CA LEU A 858 41.42 -22.43 -12.05
C LEU A 858 42.86 -22.32 -12.57
N ARG A 859 43.08 -21.66 -13.72
CA ARG A 859 44.42 -21.44 -14.32
C ARG A 859 45.00 -20.06 -14.05
N CYS A 860 44.26 -19.16 -13.39
CA CYS A 860 44.80 -17.86 -12.98
C CYS A 860 45.92 -18.07 -11.96
N SER A 861 47.01 -17.30 -12.07
CA SER A 861 48.03 -17.30 -11.03
C SER A 861 47.42 -16.75 -9.73
N PRO A 862 47.82 -17.24 -8.54
CA PRO A 862 47.32 -16.68 -7.29
C PRO A 862 47.69 -15.20 -7.07
N THR A 863 48.67 -14.65 -7.80
CA THR A 863 49.02 -13.22 -7.70
C THR A 863 48.05 -12.32 -8.46
N ASP A 864 47.56 -12.78 -9.61
CA ASP A 864 46.80 -11.93 -10.55
C ASP A 864 45.28 -12.02 -10.32
N ILE A 865 44.85 -12.81 -9.33
CA ILE A 865 43.44 -13.06 -9.00
C ILE A 865 42.69 -11.79 -8.56
N MET A 866 43.35 -10.89 -7.82
CA MET A 866 42.74 -9.64 -7.38
C MET A 866 42.41 -8.74 -8.59
N ASP A 867 43.32 -8.67 -9.55
CA ASP A 867 43.12 -7.96 -10.81
C ASP A 867 42.08 -8.66 -11.69
N LEU A 868 42.04 -10.01 -11.71
CA LEU A 868 41.01 -10.78 -12.41
C LEU A 868 39.59 -10.43 -11.95
N LEU A 869 39.40 -10.24 -10.63
CA LEU A 869 38.12 -9.92 -10.00
C LEU A 869 37.77 -8.41 -10.03
N ASN A 870 38.73 -7.53 -10.30
CA ASN A 870 38.52 -6.07 -10.33
C ASN A 870 37.72 -5.61 -11.57
N PHE A 871 36.40 -5.72 -11.49
CA PHE A 871 35.48 -5.28 -12.54
C PHE A 871 35.69 -3.83 -12.97
N ARG A 872 35.91 -2.91 -12.02
CA ARG A 872 35.99 -1.46 -12.31
C ARG A 872 37.17 -1.14 -13.21
N GLU A 873 38.36 -1.62 -12.86
CA GLU A 873 39.58 -1.35 -13.62
C GLU A 873 39.58 -2.04 -14.98
N ARG A 874 39.11 -3.30 -15.03
CA ARG A 874 38.99 -4.04 -16.29
C ARG A 874 37.98 -3.41 -17.24
N PHE A 875 36.83 -2.97 -16.76
CA PHE A 875 35.83 -2.29 -17.59
C PHE A 875 36.34 -0.95 -18.13
N CYS A 876 37.05 -0.17 -17.30
CA CYS A 876 37.70 1.08 -17.70
C CYS A 876 38.82 0.87 -18.74
N THR A 877 39.55 -0.25 -18.66
CA THR A 877 40.64 -0.61 -19.61
C THR A 877 40.16 -1.45 -20.80
N HIS A 878 38.87 -1.79 -20.87
CA HIS A 878 38.27 -2.66 -21.89
C HIS A 878 38.85 -4.08 -21.94
N THR A 879 39.25 -4.59 -20.78
CA THR A 879 39.80 -5.94 -20.55
C THR A 879 38.92 -6.80 -19.64
N GLU A 880 37.60 -6.53 -19.65
CA GLU A 880 36.63 -7.28 -18.87
C GLU A 880 36.60 -8.77 -19.25
N ASN A 881 36.32 -9.61 -18.25
CA ASN A 881 36.27 -11.06 -18.39
C ASN A 881 34.96 -11.60 -17.78
N MET A 882 34.62 -12.84 -18.15
CA MET A 882 33.39 -13.51 -17.71
C MET A 882 33.22 -13.54 -16.18
N VAL A 883 34.31 -13.67 -15.42
CA VAL A 883 34.29 -13.80 -13.96
C VAL A 883 33.98 -12.44 -13.29
N CYS A 884 34.66 -11.35 -13.69
CA CYS A 884 34.38 -10.04 -13.12
C CYS A 884 33.00 -9.50 -13.53
N CYS A 885 32.55 -9.77 -14.76
CA CYS A 885 31.19 -9.43 -15.19
C CYS A 885 30.14 -10.24 -14.44
N PHE A 886 30.38 -11.53 -14.17
CA PHE A 886 29.51 -12.34 -13.34
C PHE A 886 29.39 -11.77 -11.92
N VAL A 887 30.50 -11.44 -11.26
CA VAL A 887 30.49 -10.78 -9.92
C VAL A 887 29.62 -9.53 -9.92
N ALA A 888 29.76 -8.66 -10.93
CA ALA A 888 28.95 -7.45 -11.06
C ALA A 888 27.44 -7.75 -11.23
N VAL A 889 27.08 -8.76 -12.03
CA VAL A 889 25.69 -9.25 -12.20
C VAL A 889 25.13 -9.75 -10.87
N VAL A 890 25.86 -10.61 -10.15
CA VAL A 890 25.42 -11.15 -8.86
C VAL A 890 25.24 -10.04 -7.83
N HIS A 891 26.23 -9.14 -7.70
CA HIS A 891 26.15 -7.99 -6.80
C HIS A 891 24.95 -7.11 -7.11
N SER A 892 24.61 -6.88 -8.38
CA SER A 892 23.46 -6.07 -8.75
C SER A 892 22.12 -6.75 -8.49
N ILE A 893 22.02 -8.08 -8.57
CA ILE A 893 20.80 -8.82 -8.20
C ILE A 893 20.62 -8.76 -6.68
N TRP A 894 21.66 -9.05 -5.91
CA TRP A 894 21.61 -9.05 -4.45
C TRP A 894 21.53 -7.66 -3.82
N LEU A 895 21.85 -6.58 -4.56
CA LEU A 895 21.60 -5.21 -4.10
C LEU A 895 20.10 -4.91 -3.99
N HIS A 896 19.28 -5.45 -4.90
CA HIS A 896 17.83 -5.16 -4.97
C HIS A 896 16.94 -6.30 -4.44
N GLY A 897 17.40 -7.55 -4.48
CA GLY A 897 16.66 -8.69 -3.92
C GLY A 897 16.43 -8.57 -2.41
N SER A 898 15.29 -9.04 -1.90
CA SER A 898 15.02 -9.18 -0.47
C SER A 898 15.93 -10.23 0.21
N ILE A 899 15.99 -10.23 1.55
CA ILE A 899 16.80 -11.17 2.36
C ILE A 899 16.63 -12.65 1.97
N SER A 900 15.45 -13.01 1.48
CA SER A 900 15.11 -14.35 0.98
C SER A 900 15.89 -14.76 -0.26
N HIS A 901 16.37 -13.84 -1.09
CA HIS A 901 17.23 -14.17 -2.24
C HIS A 901 18.60 -14.71 -1.79
N LEU A 902 19.01 -14.42 -0.55
CA LEU A 902 20.28 -14.85 0.04
C LEU A 902 20.17 -16.21 0.75
N GLN A 903 18.97 -16.64 1.18
CA GLN A 903 18.83 -17.91 1.92
C GLN A 903 19.03 -19.17 1.05
N PRO A 904 18.50 -19.28 -0.19
CA PRO A 904 18.87 -20.35 -1.12
C PRO A 904 20.35 -20.32 -1.50
N PHE A 905 20.96 -19.13 -1.55
CA PHE A 905 22.41 -19.02 -1.75
C PHE A 905 23.19 -19.61 -0.57
N LEU A 906 22.81 -19.34 0.68
CA LEU A 906 23.42 -19.96 1.86
C LEU A 906 23.36 -21.49 1.81
N SER A 907 22.19 -22.05 1.52
CA SER A 907 22.01 -23.50 1.43
C SER A 907 22.81 -24.11 0.27
N LEU A 908 22.87 -23.44 -0.89
CA LEU A 908 23.70 -23.83 -2.03
C LEU A 908 25.19 -23.82 -1.69
N VAL A 909 25.67 -22.79 -0.97
CA VAL A 909 27.08 -22.71 -0.59
C VAL A 909 27.43 -23.85 0.38
N GLN A 910 26.62 -24.05 1.41
CA GLN A 910 26.85 -25.10 2.40
C GLN A 910 26.80 -26.51 1.78
N THR A 911 25.83 -26.78 0.89
CA THR A 911 25.58 -28.13 0.34
C THR A 911 26.43 -28.47 -0.89
N ARG A 912 26.55 -27.56 -1.87
CA ARG A 912 27.09 -27.86 -3.21
C ARG A 912 28.39 -27.10 -3.52
N LEU A 913 28.43 -25.77 -3.38
CA LEU A 913 29.65 -25.02 -3.72
C LEU A 913 30.81 -25.35 -2.78
N SER A 914 30.54 -25.67 -1.51
CA SER A 914 31.56 -26.14 -0.57
C SER A 914 32.25 -27.44 -1.00
N GLN A 915 31.63 -28.27 -1.84
CA GLN A 915 32.25 -29.47 -2.43
C GLN A 915 33.10 -29.14 -3.67
N THR A 916 32.87 -27.97 -4.27
CA THR A 916 33.47 -27.50 -5.54
C THR A 916 34.71 -26.63 -5.28
N ILE A 917 34.67 -25.83 -4.21
CA ILE A 917 35.75 -24.91 -3.79
C ILE A 917 36.89 -25.71 -3.17
N LYS A 918 38.01 -25.81 -3.88
CA LYS A 918 39.23 -26.56 -3.49
C LYS A 918 40.52 -25.75 -3.63
N THR A 919 40.46 -24.59 -4.27
CA THR A 919 41.61 -23.72 -4.56
C THR A 919 41.45 -22.33 -3.94
N GLU A 920 42.58 -21.68 -3.68
CA GLU A 920 42.63 -20.31 -3.17
C GLU A 920 41.90 -19.29 -4.07
N ASN A 921 42.01 -19.42 -5.40
CA ASN A 921 41.33 -18.52 -6.34
C ASN A 921 39.80 -18.61 -6.20
N GLN A 922 39.27 -19.82 -6.03
CA GLN A 922 37.84 -20.04 -5.78
C GLN A 922 37.41 -19.47 -4.42
N LEU A 923 38.25 -19.60 -3.38
CA LEU A 923 37.99 -19.03 -2.06
C LEU A 923 37.85 -17.49 -2.12
N LEU A 924 38.77 -16.82 -2.82
CA LEU A 924 38.74 -15.36 -2.97
C LEU A 924 37.51 -14.89 -3.78
N LEU A 925 37.09 -15.63 -4.81
CA LEU A 925 35.82 -15.36 -5.50
C LEU A 925 34.62 -15.50 -4.55
N ALA A 926 34.59 -16.54 -3.70
CA ALA A 926 33.52 -16.72 -2.71
C ALA A 926 33.47 -15.55 -1.70
N PHE A 927 34.62 -15.06 -1.24
CA PHE A 927 34.68 -13.88 -0.36
C PHE A 927 34.21 -12.60 -1.07
N GLN A 928 34.59 -12.40 -2.34
CA GLN A 928 34.14 -11.26 -3.14
C GLN A 928 32.62 -11.26 -3.36
N LEU A 929 31.99 -12.43 -3.44
CA LEU A 929 30.54 -12.57 -3.50
C LEU A 929 29.87 -12.30 -2.15
N ILE A 930 30.34 -12.92 -1.06
CA ILE A 930 29.70 -12.86 0.27
C ILE A 930 29.91 -11.50 0.97
N GLY A 931 31.14 -10.98 0.95
CA GLY A 931 31.60 -9.87 1.78
C GLY A 931 30.71 -8.62 1.76
N PRO A 932 30.36 -8.06 0.58
CA PRO A 932 29.58 -6.81 0.49
C PRO A 932 28.19 -6.88 1.14
N PHE A 933 27.63 -8.07 1.34
CA PHE A 933 26.27 -8.25 1.85
C PHE A 933 26.21 -8.54 3.35
N LEU A 934 27.35 -8.79 4.02
CA LEU A 934 27.38 -9.11 5.44
C LEU A 934 26.80 -8.00 6.33
N GLN A 935 27.11 -6.73 6.05
CA GLN A 935 26.53 -5.59 6.78
C GLN A 935 25.00 -5.50 6.58
N ARG A 936 24.51 -5.81 5.37
CA ARG A 936 23.08 -5.83 5.08
C ARG A 936 22.38 -6.97 5.83
N ILE A 937 22.95 -8.17 5.80
CA ILE A 937 22.43 -9.33 6.55
C ILE A 937 22.43 -9.02 8.07
N GLN A 938 23.44 -8.32 8.58
CA GLN A 938 23.49 -7.87 9.98
C GLN A 938 22.32 -6.94 10.34
N THR A 939 21.93 -6.02 9.45
CA THR A 939 20.77 -5.14 9.66
C THR A 939 19.41 -5.83 9.48
N GLU A 940 19.32 -6.85 8.63
CA GLU A 940 18.04 -7.52 8.28
C GLU A 940 17.76 -8.79 9.11
N SER A 941 18.78 -9.57 9.49
CA SER A 941 18.64 -10.77 10.32
C SER A 941 19.97 -11.21 10.96
N THR A 942 20.15 -10.88 12.24
CA THR A 942 21.32 -11.32 13.03
C THR A 942 21.42 -12.85 13.14
N LYS A 943 20.31 -13.59 13.07
CA LYS A 943 20.34 -15.06 13.11
C LYS A 943 20.94 -15.65 11.82
N LEU A 944 20.50 -15.13 10.67
CA LEU A 944 21.02 -15.54 9.36
C LEU A 944 22.49 -15.12 9.19
N LEU A 945 22.88 -13.98 9.77
CA LEU A 945 24.28 -13.52 9.78
C LEU A 945 25.25 -14.56 10.37
N LEU A 946 24.91 -15.15 11.52
CA LEU A 946 25.78 -16.11 12.20
C LEU A 946 26.03 -17.35 11.32
N GLU A 947 24.99 -17.83 10.63
CA GLU A 947 25.10 -18.96 9.69
C GLU A 947 25.93 -18.60 8.44
N PHE A 948 25.77 -17.37 7.91
CA PHE A 948 26.57 -16.87 6.80
C PHE A 948 28.04 -16.67 7.13
N VAL A 949 28.36 -16.18 8.33
CA VAL A 949 29.73 -15.85 8.69
C VAL A 949 30.56 -17.10 9.03
N ILE A 950 29.92 -18.19 9.42
CA ILE A 950 30.56 -19.50 9.56
C ILE A 950 31.11 -20.02 8.21
N VAL A 951 30.41 -19.74 7.09
CA VAL A 951 30.74 -20.28 5.76
C VAL A 951 32.18 -19.95 5.30
N PRO A 952 32.67 -18.70 5.38
CA PRO A 952 34.07 -18.37 5.12
C PRO A 952 35.08 -19.27 5.86
N TYR A 953 34.86 -19.58 7.14
CA TYR A 953 35.75 -20.44 7.93
C TYR A 953 35.68 -21.91 7.49
N ASP A 954 34.47 -22.43 7.29
CA ASP A 954 34.25 -23.81 6.80
C ASP A 954 34.79 -24.03 5.36
N LEU A 955 34.90 -22.97 4.56
CA LEU A 955 35.54 -22.99 3.23
C LEU A 955 37.07 -22.96 3.31
N ILE A 956 37.66 -22.15 4.21
CA ILE A 956 39.11 -22.11 4.43
C ILE A 956 39.63 -23.49 4.83
N ALA A 957 38.98 -24.14 5.81
CA ALA A 957 39.37 -25.48 6.26
C ALA A 957 39.37 -26.52 5.13
N ARG A 958 38.42 -26.42 4.20
CA ARG A 958 38.36 -27.29 3.01
C ARG A 958 39.49 -27.01 2.02
N VAL A 959 39.81 -25.75 1.75
CA VAL A 959 40.89 -25.39 0.81
C VAL A 959 42.25 -25.75 1.40
N ASP A 960 42.47 -25.52 2.69
CA ASP A 960 43.68 -25.93 3.42
C ASP A 960 43.92 -27.45 3.36
N ALA A 961 42.86 -28.26 3.42
CA ALA A 961 42.94 -29.72 3.25
C ALA A 961 43.27 -30.17 1.81
N HIS A 962 43.12 -29.30 0.79
CA HIS A 962 43.38 -29.63 -0.62
C HIS A 962 44.61 -28.92 -1.21
N GLN A 963 45.06 -27.80 -0.63
CA GLN A 963 46.12 -26.94 -1.15
C GLN A 963 47.18 -26.69 -0.06
N GLN A 964 48.43 -27.12 -0.31
CA GLN A 964 49.52 -27.10 0.68
C GLN A 964 50.07 -25.70 1.02
N SER A 965 49.84 -24.70 0.18
CA SER A 965 50.38 -23.35 0.36
C SER A 965 49.41 -22.28 -0.14
N PHE A 966 49.23 -21.23 0.66
CA PHE A 966 48.46 -20.03 0.31
C PHE A 966 49.41 -18.88 -0.05
N VAL A 967 49.02 -18.04 -1.01
CA VAL A 967 49.78 -16.86 -1.46
C VAL A 967 49.23 -15.57 -0.82
N ASN A 968 47.92 -15.34 -0.90
CA ASN A 968 47.21 -14.14 -0.44
C ASN A 968 46.81 -14.22 1.05
N VAL A 969 47.68 -14.81 1.89
CA VAL A 969 47.41 -15.05 3.32
C VAL A 969 46.98 -13.77 4.04
N ASP A 970 47.63 -12.66 3.75
CA ASP A 970 47.36 -11.38 4.41
C ASP A 970 46.00 -10.79 4.00
N THR A 971 45.61 -10.91 2.73
CA THR A 971 44.28 -10.50 2.23
C THR A 971 43.17 -11.33 2.87
N ILE A 972 43.36 -12.65 2.94
CA ILE A 972 42.44 -13.59 3.60
C ILE A 972 42.30 -13.23 5.09
N ALA A 973 43.42 -13.05 5.80
CA ALA A 973 43.40 -12.70 7.21
C ALA A 973 42.73 -11.35 7.48
N ASN A 974 43.05 -10.30 6.70
CA ASN A 974 42.45 -8.98 6.84
C ASN A 974 40.92 -9.00 6.67
N PHE A 975 40.41 -9.79 5.72
CA PHE A 975 38.96 -9.96 5.53
C PHE A 975 38.28 -10.63 6.73
N LEU A 976 38.89 -11.67 7.30
CA LEU A 976 38.35 -12.36 8.48
C LEU A 976 38.43 -11.48 9.75
N TYR A 977 39.49 -10.68 9.90
CA TYR A 977 39.57 -9.68 10.97
C TYR A 977 38.51 -8.58 10.82
N HIS A 978 38.22 -8.13 9.59
CA HIS A 978 37.11 -7.21 9.34
C HIS A 978 35.77 -7.83 9.75
N ILE A 979 35.52 -9.08 9.38
CA ILE A 979 34.34 -9.85 9.81
C ILE A 979 34.25 -9.92 11.35
N LYS A 980 35.35 -10.25 12.04
CA LYS A 980 35.35 -10.28 13.51
C LYS A 980 35.03 -8.91 14.11
N TYR A 981 35.81 -7.88 13.79
CA TYR A 981 35.72 -6.61 14.52
C TYR A 981 34.54 -5.71 14.10
N ILE A 982 34.04 -5.83 12.87
CA ILE A 982 32.95 -4.96 12.37
C ILE A 982 31.59 -5.66 12.36
N VAL A 983 31.54 -6.99 12.15
CA VAL A 983 30.29 -7.69 11.83
C VAL A 983 29.77 -8.56 12.98
N VAL A 984 30.61 -9.40 13.62
CA VAL A 984 30.12 -10.45 14.55
C VAL A 984 30.67 -10.34 15.99
N GLY A 985 31.80 -9.68 16.20
CA GLY A 985 32.50 -9.70 17.49
C GLY A 985 32.89 -11.12 17.88
N ASP A 986 32.72 -11.46 19.16
CA ASP A 986 33.07 -12.77 19.71
C ASP A 986 31.93 -13.82 19.61
N ALA A 987 30.80 -13.53 18.96
CA ALA A 987 29.58 -14.35 19.00
C ALA A 987 29.69 -15.77 18.38
N ILE A 988 30.75 -16.04 17.60
CA ILE A 988 31.04 -17.37 17.02
C ILE A 988 32.45 -17.87 17.38
N ARG A 989 33.13 -17.26 18.36
CA ARG A 989 34.54 -17.51 18.69
C ARG A 989 34.86 -19.00 18.82
N ASP A 990 34.08 -19.75 19.59
CA ASP A 990 34.39 -21.15 19.92
C ASP A 990 34.39 -22.06 18.67
N ARG A 991 33.57 -21.72 17.67
CA ARG A 991 33.57 -22.40 16.37
C ARG A 991 34.72 -21.95 15.47
N ILE A 992 35.08 -20.65 15.48
CA ILE A 992 36.29 -20.16 14.79
C ILE A 992 37.54 -20.83 15.36
N GLU A 993 37.69 -20.88 16.69
CA GLU A 993 38.85 -21.45 17.37
C GLU A 993 39.04 -22.92 17.01
N THR A 994 37.94 -23.70 16.99
CA THR A 994 37.94 -25.09 16.52
C THR A 994 38.43 -25.21 15.07
N VAL A 995 38.05 -24.28 14.19
CA VAL A 995 38.51 -24.29 12.78
C VAL A 995 39.98 -23.86 12.66
N VAL A 996 40.38 -22.75 13.29
CA VAL A 996 41.73 -22.18 13.18
C VAL A 996 42.80 -23.10 13.76
N ASN A 997 42.51 -23.80 14.87
CA ASN A 997 43.43 -24.76 15.47
C ASN A 997 43.68 -25.99 14.57
N ASN A 998 42.72 -26.34 13.71
CA ASN A 998 42.78 -27.49 12.80
C ASN A 998 43.36 -27.16 11.41
N LEU A 999 43.84 -25.93 11.17
CA LEU A 999 44.51 -25.56 9.91
C LEU A 999 45.94 -26.10 9.84
N HIS A 1000 46.27 -26.74 8.72
CA HIS A 1000 47.58 -27.32 8.43
C HIS A 1000 48.57 -26.23 7.98
N CYS A 1001 48.11 -25.18 7.28
CA CYS A 1001 48.96 -24.09 6.84
C CYS A 1001 49.40 -23.19 8.01
N GLU A 1002 50.61 -23.41 8.50
CA GLU A 1002 51.19 -22.67 9.64
C GLU A 1002 51.24 -21.14 9.44
N LYS A 1003 51.47 -20.67 8.20
CA LYS A 1003 51.42 -19.23 7.85
C LYS A 1003 50.04 -18.63 8.06
N LEU A 1004 48.98 -19.36 7.69
CA LEU A 1004 47.62 -18.90 7.88
C LEU A 1004 47.24 -18.97 9.38
N ARG A 1005 47.53 -20.10 10.04
CA ARG A 1005 47.26 -20.29 11.47
C ARG A 1005 47.92 -19.21 12.35
N SER A 1006 49.18 -18.84 12.08
CA SER A 1006 49.88 -17.79 12.83
C SER A 1006 49.29 -16.39 12.58
N ARG A 1007 48.90 -16.07 11.34
CA ARG A 1007 48.22 -14.80 11.01
C ARG A 1007 46.82 -14.70 11.61
N LEU A 1008 46.09 -15.80 11.75
CA LEU A 1008 44.73 -15.85 12.31
C LEU A 1008 44.68 -15.99 13.84
N HIS A 1009 45.82 -16.06 14.53
CA HIS A 1009 45.90 -16.31 15.97
C HIS A 1009 45.03 -15.36 16.83
N PHE A 1010 44.99 -14.06 16.50
CA PHE A 1010 44.22 -13.06 17.26
C PHE A 1010 42.70 -13.12 17.01
N LEU A 1011 42.22 -13.94 16.05
CA LEU A 1011 40.78 -14.21 15.93
C LEU A 1011 40.23 -14.97 17.15
N CYS A 1012 41.06 -15.72 17.88
CA CYS A 1012 40.65 -16.47 19.07
C CYS A 1012 40.75 -15.65 20.37
N ALA A 1013 41.48 -14.54 20.38
CA ALA A 1013 41.60 -13.66 21.55
C ALA A 1013 40.27 -12.93 21.87
N LYS A 1014 39.92 -12.77 23.15
CA LYS A 1014 38.74 -11.99 23.57
C LYS A 1014 38.88 -10.53 23.16
N THR A 1015 37.77 -9.89 22.77
CA THR A 1015 37.74 -8.43 22.61
C THR A 1015 37.46 -7.73 23.94
N ASP A 1016 38.52 -7.29 24.63
CA ASP A 1016 38.42 -6.47 25.85
C ASP A 1016 38.00 -5.02 25.54
N VAL A 1017 36.72 -4.83 25.22
CA VAL A 1017 36.12 -3.50 24.98
C VAL A 1017 35.78 -2.82 26.32
N SER A 1018 36.79 -2.58 27.16
CA SER A 1018 36.62 -1.77 28.39
C SER A 1018 37.89 -1.15 29.00
N SER A 1019 39.01 -0.94 28.29
CA SER A 1019 40.10 -0.07 28.80
C SER A 1019 41.16 0.38 27.77
N SER A 1020 40.90 1.43 26.97
CA SER A 1020 41.97 2.24 26.35
C SER A 1020 41.48 3.58 25.74
N ILE A 1021 40.97 4.49 26.57
CA ILE A 1021 40.88 5.93 26.24
C ILE A 1021 41.43 6.71 27.44
N HIS A 1022 42.33 7.67 27.16
CA HIS A 1022 43.29 8.29 28.10
C HIS A 1022 44.37 7.30 28.60
N SER A 1023 45.67 7.56 28.48
CA SER A 1023 46.38 8.85 28.38
C SER A 1023 47.76 8.69 27.72
N GLN A 1024 48.11 9.59 26.79
CA GLN A 1024 49.51 9.94 26.54
C GLN A 1024 49.79 11.33 27.11
N GLY A 1025 50.69 11.39 28.08
CA GLY A 1025 51.30 12.57 28.69
C GLY A 1025 52.76 12.20 29.04
N PRO A 1026 53.70 13.14 28.98
CA PRO A 1026 55.07 12.83 28.56
C PRO A 1026 55.97 12.18 29.63
N ALA A 1027 57.09 11.66 29.14
CA ALA A 1027 58.09 10.87 29.86
C ALA A 1027 58.58 11.48 31.19
N SER A 1028 58.75 10.61 32.19
CA SER A 1028 59.69 10.80 33.28
C SER A 1028 60.32 9.45 33.65
N ALA A 1029 61.57 9.48 34.12
CA ALA A 1029 62.42 8.30 34.23
C ALA A 1029 62.29 7.59 35.59
N ALA A 1030 62.61 6.29 35.56
CA ALA A 1030 63.15 5.44 36.63
C ALA A 1030 62.90 5.80 38.12
N THR A 1031 62.32 4.83 38.84
CA THR A 1031 62.52 4.67 40.30
C THR A 1031 62.89 3.24 40.63
N PRO A 1032 63.79 3.03 41.61
CA PRO A 1032 63.85 1.80 42.38
C PRO A 1032 63.52 2.05 43.88
N GLN A 1033 63.01 0.98 44.51
CA GLN A 1033 63.03 0.70 45.96
C GLN A 1033 62.00 1.36 46.93
N ALA A 1034 61.16 0.46 47.49
CA ALA A 1034 61.10 0.09 48.91
C ALA A 1034 59.85 0.42 49.77
N SER A 1035 59.47 -0.61 50.56
CA SER A 1035 58.78 -0.60 51.86
C SER A 1035 57.39 0.06 51.97
N SER A 1036 56.32 -0.74 52.18
CA SER A 1036 55.66 -0.94 53.51
C SER A 1036 54.53 0.08 53.78
N VAL A 1037 53.43 -0.17 54.51
CA VAL A 1037 52.91 -1.34 55.26
C VAL A 1037 51.42 -1.05 55.59
N ASP A 1038 50.58 -2.07 55.81
CA ASP A 1038 49.24 -2.00 56.47
C ASP A 1038 48.16 -1.05 55.89
N SER A 1039 46.88 -1.02 56.29
CA SER A 1039 45.86 -2.03 56.68
C SER A 1039 44.47 -1.30 56.64
N SER A 1040 43.27 -1.82 56.89
CA SER A 1040 42.64 -3.16 57.00
C SER A 1040 41.12 -2.98 57.17
N SER A 1041 40.29 -3.98 56.81
CA SER A 1041 38.96 -4.29 57.42
C SER A 1041 37.79 -3.28 57.18
N ASN A 1042 36.49 -3.63 57.28
CA ASN A 1042 35.80 -4.92 57.32
C ASN A 1042 34.27 -4.76 57.02
N ASN A 1043 33.68 -5.82 56.44
CA ASN A 1043 32.35 -6.40 56.70
C ASN A 1043 31.01 -5.62 56.60
N ALA A 1044 30.04 -6.34 56.02
CA ALA A 1044 28.57 -6.14 56.02
C ALA A 1044 27.93 -6.75 57.33
N PRO A 1045 26.62 -7.08 57.49
CA PRO A 1045 25.48 -7.07 56.54
C PRO A 1045 24.04 -6.74 57.08
N THR A 1046 23.03 -7.01 56.23
CA THR A 1046 21.63 -7.51 56.50
C THR A 1046 20.39 -6.62 56.77
N HIS A 1047 19.33 -6.98 56.01
CA HIS A 1047 17.85 -6.97 56.25
C HIS A 1047 16.98 -5.68 56.12
N GLY A 1048 15.90 -5.77 55.30
CA GLY A 1048 14.72 -4.89 55.33
C GLY A 1048 13.88 -4.84 54.03
N GLN A 1049 12.74 -5.54 53.96
CA GLN A 1049 11.84 -5.66 52.79
C GLN A 1049 11.05 -4.37 52.41
N LEU A 1050 10.76 -4.12 51.11
CA LEU A 1050 9.38 -4.08 50.51
C LEU A 1050 9.24 -3.37 49.13
N LYS A 1051 8.36 -3.95 48.29
CA LYS A 1051 7.66 -3.44 47.07
C LYS A 1051 8.46 -3.20 45.75
N PRO A 1052 7.96 -3.72 44.59
CA PRO A 1052 8.53 -3.45 43.27
C PRO A 1052 7.88 -2.22 42.60
N GLY A 1053 8.70 -1.31 42.07
CA GLY A 1053 8.28 -0.22 41.19
C GLY A 1053 8.60 -0.52 39.73
N THR A 1054 7.58 -0.58 38.87
CA THR A 1054 7.74 -0.71 37.42
C THR A 1054 8.13 0.62 36.78
N SER A 1055 9.33 0.70 36.20
CA SER A 1055 9.78 1.83 35.38
C SER A 1055 10.02 1.41 33.93
N THR A 1056 9.00 1.58 33.09
CA THR A 1056 9.10 1.43 31.64
C THR A 1056 9.92 2.59 31.04
N MET A 1057 11.13 2.31 30.53
CA MET A 1057 11.85 3.28 29.70
C MET A 1057 11.19 3.43 28.33
N GLN A 1058 10.66 4.61 28.04
CA GLN A 1058 10.24 5.00 26.69
C GLN A 1058 11.46 5.42 25.86
N MET A 1059 11.88 4.56 24.92
CA MET A 1059 12.84 4.94 23.87
C MET A 1059 12.10 5.71 22.76
N GLN A 1060 12.32 7.02 22.67
CA GLN A 1060 11.87 7.83 21.53
C GLN A 1060 12.75 7.53 20.31
N TYR A 1061 12.19 6.84 19.32
CA TYR A 1061 12.85 6.66 18.02
C TYR A 1061 12.52 7.82 17.07
N THR A 1062 13.53 8.62 16.73
CA THR A 1062 13.46 9.61 15.64
C THR A 1062 13.53 8.89 14.28
N THR A 1063 12.49 9.05 13.48
CA THR A 1063 12.46 8.57 12.09
C THR A 1063 13.35 9.44 11.20
N ALA A 1064 14.56 8.98 10.89
CA ALA A 1064 15.44 9.60 9.90
C ALA A 1064 15.12 9.10 8.49
N ALA A 1065 14.86 10.03 7.56
CA ALA A 1065 14.66 9.72 6.14
C ALA A 1065 16.01 9.40 5.47
N MET A 1066 16.04 8.39 4.60
CA MET A 1066 17.19 8.11 3.75
C MET A 1066 17.41 9.26 2.75
N GLN A 1067 18.42 10.10 3.01
CA GLN A 1067 19.03 10.96 1.99
C GLN A 1067 20.34 10.33 1.54
N VAL A 1068 20.50 10.16 0.22
CA VAL A 1068 21.76 9.72 -0.39
C VAL A 1068 22.73 10.92 -0.39
N PRO A 1069 23.90 10.84 0.28
CA PRO A 1069 24.90 11.90 0.21
C PRO A 1069 25.67 11.82 -1.12
N PRO A 1070 26.03 12.96 -1.74
CA PRO A 1070 26.94 12.98 -2.88
C PRO A 1070 28.38 12.67 -2.43
N TYR A 1071 29.17 12.09 -3.33
CA TYR A 1071 30.56 11.71 -3.08
C TYR A 1071 31.49 12.92 -2.82
N GLY A 1072 32.38 12.76 -1.83
CA GLY A 1072 33.67 13.46 -1.79
C GLY A 1072 33.85 14.49 -0.66
N VAL A 1073 34.54 14.08 0.41
CA VAL A 1073 35.59 14.78 1.20
C VAL A 1073 35.77 14.02 2.54
N SER A 1074 37.01 13.93 3.02
CA SER A 1074 37.42 13.17 4.22
C SER A 1074 37.00 13.83 5.55
N PRO A 1075 36.56 13.08 6.58
CA PRO A 1075 36.23 13.63 7.89
C PRO A 1075 37.42 13.64 8.86
N GLN A 1076 37.78 14.81 9.38
CA GLN A 1076 38.57 14.99 10.60
C GLN A 1076 38.01 16.17 11.41
N ASN A 1077 37.74 15.94 12.70
CA ASN A 1077 37.47 16.92 13.77
C ASN A 1077 36.18 17.80 13.65
N ILE A 1078 35.46 18.15 14.72
CA ILE A 1078 35.47 17.78 16.15
C ILE A 1078 34.04 17.98 16.73
N GLN A 1079 33.64 17.18 17.73
CA GLN A 1079 32.46 17.45 18.60
C GLN A 1079 32.90 18.05 19.94
N GLN A 1080 32.57 19.31 20.23
CA GLN A 1080 32.51 19.96 21.58
C GLN A 1080 31.55 21.16 21.41
N HIS A 1081 30.57 21.53 22.25
CA HIS A 1081 30.12 21.24 23.62
C HIS A 1081 28.55 21.07 23.60
N PHE A 1082 27.78 20.73 24.64
CA PHE A 1082 27.74 21.13 26.05
C PHE A 1082 26.90 20.13 26.89
N GLN A 1083 27.18 20.01 28.19
CA GLN A 1083 26.33 19.30 29.17
C GLN A 1083 25.62 20.26 30.13
N LEU A 1084 24.35 19.93 30.42
CA LEU A 1084 23.62 20.00 31.71
C LEU A 1084 23.88 21.16 32.70
N THR A 1085 22.80 21.85 33.08
CA THR A 1085 22.44 22.07 34.51
C THR A 1085 20.92 22.17 34.69
N THR A 1086 20.40 21.65 35.82
CA THR A 1086 19.00 21.76 36.27
C THR A 1086 18.94 22.06 37.77
N GLY A 1087 18.11 23.03 38.19
CA GLY A 1087 17.76 23.36 39.59
C GLY A 1087 16.52 24.28 39.58
N VAL A 1088 15.35 23.94 40.13
CA VAL A 1088 14.92 23.70 41.54
C VAL A 1088 14.42 24.96 42.27
N ALA A 1089 13.08 25.13 42.23
CA ALA A 1089 12.12 25.49 43.30
C ALA A 1089 12.14 26.82 44.12
N SER A 1090 10.92 27.17 44.59
CA SER A 1090 10.52 28.16 45.63
C SER A 1090 10.51 29.66 45.21
N SER A 1091 9.68 30.57 45.79
CA SER A 1091 8.84 30.54 47.00
C SER A 1091 7.57 31.44 46.95
N LEU A 1092 6.71 31.34 47.99
CA LEU A 1092 5.40 31.98 48.22
C LEU A 1092 5.36 33.52 48.48
N GLY A 1093 4.16 34.11 48.25
CA GLY A 1093 3.54 35.19 49.07
C GLY A 1093 3.94 36.66 48.76
N SER A 1094 3.13 37.69 49.06
CA SER A 1094 1.72 37.76 49.50
C SER A 1094 1.09 39.15 49.24
N ASP A 1095 -0.24 39.19 49.27
CA ASP A 1095 -1.17 40.29 49.65
C ASP A 1095 -1.46 41.48 48.71
N GLY A 1096 -2.69 42.01 48.81
CA GLY A 1096 -3.03 43.36 48.31
C GLY A 1096 -4.33 43.56 47.52
N ASN A 1097 -5.48 43.11 48.04
CA ASN A 1097 -6.83 43.74 47.93
C ASN A 1097 -7.25 44.60 46.70
N GLN A 1098 -8.38 44.21 46.10
CA GLN A 1098 -9.62 45.02 45.87
C GLN A 1098 -9.54 46.30 44.97
N GLN A 1099 -10.55 46.70 44.19
CA GLN A 1099 -11.99 46.40 44.09
C GLN A 1099 -12.39 46.44 42.59
N GLN A 1100 -13.18 45.49 42.08
CA GLN A 1100 -14.61 45.63 41.74
C GLN A 1100 -15.04 46.65 40.65
N GLN A 1101 -15.99 46.17 39.83
CA GLN A 1101 -16.95 46.87 38.96
C GLN A 1101 -16.52 47.33 37.56
N GLN A 1102 -17.26 46.81 36.57
CA GLN A 1102 -17.95 47.52 35.47
C GLN A 1102 -17.14 48.59 34.70
N GLN A 1103 -16.93 48.50 33.39
CA GLN A 1103 -17.96 48.35 32.34
C GLN A 1103 -17.32 48.19 30.94
N GLN A 1104 -18.04 47.54 30.03
CA GLN A 1104 -18.03 47.77 28.56
C GLN A 1104 -16.67 47.85 27.83
N ARG A 1105 -16.23 46.72 27.25
CA ARG A 1105 -16.63 46.32 25.88
C ARG A 1105 -16.33 44.85 25.61
#